data_AF-G1P4I2-F1
#
_entry.id   AF-G1P4I2-F1
#
_cell.length_a   1.000
_cell.length_b   1.000
_cell.length_c   1.000
_cell.angle_alpha   90.00
_cell.angle_beta   90.00
_cell.angle_gamma   90.00
#
_symmetry.space_group_name_H-M   'P 1'
#
loop_
_entity.id
_entity.type
_entity.pdbx_description
1 polymer ?
#
loop_
_entity_poly.entity_id
_entity_poly.type
_entity_poly.pdbx_seq_one_letter_code
_entity_poly.pdbx_strand_id
1 'polypeptide(L)'
;MRLTIPALLACAVLGLCLAVPDKTVTWCTISSHEDTKCTAFSEKVKTLPQAAATLACVRKGSYHECIQAISDNKADAVTLDAGLVFDAGRAPFNLKPVVAEYYGSKENPQTSYYAVAVVKKGSGFQLNELRGKKSCHTGLGRSAGWNIPMGTLYSELPEPQESLQKGADGTAFPKLCQLCAGKGKDKCASSHHEPYSGYSGAFKCLMDGAGEVAFVKHLTVLEDLPHQADRDQYELLCRDNTRKPVDKYEECHLAAVPSHAVVARSVGGKEDLIWELLNQAQEHYGRGTSGDFQLFSSSQGKDLLFKDSTQGFLKIPPKMDSWMYLGYEYASAIKNLKEKTRPDASAARCNTVKWCAIGHQERLKCDEWSINSKGKIECESAETTEDCIAKIMKGEADAMSLDGGFIYIAGKCGLVPVLAENYKTTSNCKKTVEKGVSLIGYLAVAVVKSSSPEDLTWNTLQGKKSCHTAVDRTAGWNIPMGLLYSKINHCEFDKFFSQGCAPGYERSSSLCALCAGSETVPGKECEPNNNERYYGYTGAFRCLVERGDVAFVKEETIDQNTGGKNTADWAKDLQKENFKLLCPDGTRKPVTEAENCYLARSPNHAVVSRQDKAACVQEVLGQQQAEYGKNENGCLSDFCLFQSKTKDLLFRDDTKCLAELQGRTTYESYLGAEYVTAVGNLRQCSTSKFLTPPNYHSRDAPLRTSAQSAGTRCICGARPRTHLSVASADSRRMGNDGGGGVGGAFQPYLDSLRQELQQRDPTLLSVVVALLAVLLTLVLWKFIRSRRSSQRAVLLVGLCDSGKTLLFVRLLTGLYRDTQTSITDSSAAYRVNNSRGTNLTLIDLPGHESLRLQFLERFKASARAVVFVVDSAAFQREVKDVAEFLYQVLVDSMSLKNAPSFLIACNKQDITMAKSAKLIQQQLEKELNTLRVTRSAAPSTLDSSSAAPAQLGKKGKEFEFSQLPLKVEFVECSAKGGRGDTSSADIQDLEKWLAKIA
;
A
#
# COMPACT_ATOMS: atom_id res chain seq x y z
N MET A 1 5.00 54.42 0.40
CA MET A 1 5.52 53.03 0.57
C MET A 1 4.58 52.01 -0.09
N ARG A 2 4.52 51.96 -1.44
CA ARG A 2 3.62 51.05 -2.18
C ARG A 2 4.34 50.04 -3.09
N LEU A 3 5.68 49.94 -3.01
CA LEU A 3 6.49 49.07 -3.87
C LEU A 3 7.33 48.02 -3.10
N THR A 4 7.34 48.03 -1.76
CA THR A 4 8.15 47.10 -0.96
C THR A 4 7.45 45.79 -0.62
N ILE A 5 6.12 45.79 -0.58
CA ILE A 5 5.30 44.62 -0.23
C ILE A 5 5.30 43.54 -1.34
N PRO A 6 5.23 43.88 -2.65
CA PRO A 6 5.28 42.87 -3.71
C PRO A 6 6.66 42.19 -3.81
N ALA A 7 7.74 42.94 -3.57
CA ALA A 7 9.11 42.41 -3.61
C ALA A 7 9.39 41.44 -2.44
N LEU A 8 8.90 41.75 -1.24
CA LEU A 8 9.00 40.86 -0.08
C LEU A 8 8.16 39.58 -0.24
N LEU A 9 6.99 39.67 -0.88
CA LEU A 9 6.16 38.51 -1.22
C LEU A 9 6.82 37.63 -2.30
N ALA A 10 7.48 38.21 -3.30
CA ALA A 10 8.23 37.47 -4.31
C ALA A 10 9.45 36.74 -3.69
N CYS A 11 10.18 37.38 -2.77
CA CYS A 11 11.28 36.75 -2.05
C CYS A 11 10.81 35.66 -1.06
N ALA A 12 9.63 35.79 -0.45
CA ALA A 12 9.06 34.76 0.42
C ALA A 12 8.57 33.53 -0.36
N VAL A 13 8.02 33.74 -1.56
CA VAL A 13 7.64 32.65 -2.48
C VAL A 13 8.88 31.95 -3.05
N LEU A 14 9.94 32.70 -3.38
CA LEU A 14 11.24 32.13 -3.76
C LEU A 14 11.93 31.40 -2.59
N GLY A 15 11.79 31.89 -1.35
CA GLY A 15 12.33 31.24 -0.15
C GLY A 15 11.60 29.95 0.26
N LEU A 16 10.30 29.85 -0.01
CA LEU A 16 9.52 28.62 0.17
C LEU A 16 9.79 27.57 -0.93
N CYS A 17 10.26 27.99 -2.11
CA CYS A 17 10.71 27.09 -3.17
C CYS A 17 12.18 26.63 -3.04
N LEU A 18 12.92 27.14 -2.04
CA LEU A 18 14.32 26.77 -1.77
C LEU A 18 14.51 25.96 -0.47
N ALA A 19 13.45 25.42 0.11
CA ALA A 19 13.60 24.39 1.15
C ALA A 19 14.17 23.13 0.50
N VAL A 20 15.51 23.01 0.50
CA VAL A 20 16.20 21.80 0.09
C VAL A 20 15.68 20.65 0.97
N PRO A 21 15.14 19.56 0.39
CA PRO A 21 14.67 18.44 1.19
C PRO A 21 15.82 17.92 2.05
N ASP A 22 15.54 17.64 3.34
CA ASP A 22 16.52 17.06 4.24
C ASP A 22 16.95 15.68 3.72
N LYS A 23 18.17 15.62 3.19
CA LYS A 23 18.80 14.42 2.61
C LYS A 23 19.43 13.51 3.67
N THR A 24 19.19 13.75 4.95
CA THR A 24 19.72 12.93 6.03
C THR A 24 18.85 11.71 6.27
N VAL A 25 19.43 10.51 6.30
CA VAL A 25 18.80 9.26 6.75
C VAL A 25 19.23 8.99 8.18
N THR A 26 18.27 8.90 9.11
CA THR A 26 18.53 8.60 10.52
C THR A 26 18.36 7.10 10.79
N TRP A 27 19.45 6.39 11.02
CA TRP A 27 19.47 4.95 11.31
C TRP A 27 19.28 4.67 12.81
N CYS A 28 18.35 3.78 13.16
CA CYS A 28 18.15 3.38 14.55
C CYS A 28 19.05 2.21 14.95
N THR A 29 19.70 2.32 16.11
CA THR A 29 20.57 1.28 16.68
C THR A 29 20.04 0.83 18.05
N ILE A 30 20.25 -0.44 18.42
CA ILE A 30 19.72 -1.04 19.66
C ILE A 30 20.80 -1.31 20.72
N SER A 31 22.08 -1.09 20.41
CA SER A 31 23.20 -1.34 21.33
C SER A 31 24.35 -0.34 21.16
N SER A 32 25.26 -0.28 22.14
CA SER A 32 26.46 0.56 22.05
C SER A 32 27.41 0.14 20.93
N HIS A 33 27.57 -1.17 20.71
CA HIS A 33 28.43 -1.68 19.63
C HIS A 33 27.84 -1.35 18.26
N GLU A 34 26.52 -1.44 18.12
CA GLU A 34 25.83 -1.09 16.89
C GLU A 34 25.87 0.42 16.62
N ASP A 35 25.70 1.25 17.65
CA ASP A 35 25.85 2.71 17.56
C ASP A 35 27.27 3.13 17.14
N THR A 36 28.29 2.43 17.66
CA THR A 36 29.69 2.62 17.26
C THR A 36 29.90 2.26 15.79
N LYS A 37 29.37 1.12 15.33
CA LYS A 37 29.43 0.71 13.92
C LYS A 37 28.66 1.68 13.02
N CYS A 38 27.51 2.18 13.46
CA CYS A 38 26.72 3.17 12.73
C CYS A 38 27.47 4.50 12.58
N THR A 39 28.12 4.96 13.63
CA THR A 39 28.92 6.20 13.60
C THR A 39 30.10 6.05 12.64
N ALA A 40 30.80 4.91 12.67
CA ALA A 40 31.84 4.60 11.70
C ALA A 40 31.28 4.55 10.26
N PHE A 41 30.09 3.96 10.07
CA PHE A 41 29.41 3.92 8.78
C PHE A 41 29.07 5.34 8.29
N SER A 42 28.57 6.21 9.17
CA SER A 42 28.24 7.60 8.85
C SER A 42 29.44 8.38 8.33
N GLU A 43 30.61 8.23 8.94
CA GLU A 43 31.84 8.88 8.46
C GLU A 43 32.26 8.35 7.08
N LYS A 44 32.08 7.05 6.81
CA LYS A 44 32.38 6.47 5.49
C LYS A 44 31.40 6.95 4.42
N VAL A 45 30.11 7.08 4.72
CA VAL A 45 29.10 7.62 3.79
C VAL A 45 29.46 9.03 3.32
N LYS A 46 30.02 9.88 4.19
CA LYS A 46 30.49 11.23 3.80
C LYS A 46 31.63 11.21 2.78
N THR A 47 32.39 10.12 2.69
CA THR A 47 33.50 9.97 1.75
C THR A 47 33.08 9.41 0.39
N LEU A 48 31.81 9.04 0.22
CA LEU A 48 31.30 8.51 -1.05
C LEU A 48 31.23 9.62 -2.12
N PRO A 49 31.73 9.37 -3.34
CA PRO A 49 31.60 10.32 -4.43
C PRO A 49 30.12 10.46 -4.82
N GLN A 50 29.60 11.69 -4.85
CA GLN A 50 28.18 11.97 -5.12
C GLN A 50 27.21 11.40 -4.07
N ALA A 51 27.57 11.42 -2.78
CA ALA A 51 26.67 11.04 -1.70
C ALA A 51 25.36 11.85 -1.77
N ALA A 52 24.30 11.21 -2.25
CA ALA A 52 22.98 11.82 -2.39
C ALA A 52 22.27 11.98 -1.04
N ALA A 53 22.75 11.28 -0.01
CA ALA A 53 22.23 11.30 1.34
C ALA A 53 23.36 11.27 2.39
N THR A 54 23.12 11.86 3.55
CA THR A 54 23.97 11.75 4.76
C THR A 54 23.37 10.73 5.72
N LEU A 55 24.18 10.10 6.56
CA LEU A 55 23.71 9.15 7.57
C LEU A 55 23.85 9.75 8.98
N ALA A 56 22.80 9.68 9.78
CA ALA A 56 22.81 9.96 11.21
C ALA A 56 22.42 8.70 12.00
N CYS A 57 22.82 8.61 13.26
CA CYS A 57 22.56 7.45 14.11
C CYS A 57 21.75 7.85 15.35
N VAL A 58 20.77 7.04 15.73
CA VAL A 58 19.98 7.23 16.95
C VAL A 58 19.87 5.92 17.72
N ARG A 59 20.34 5.93 18.97
CA ARG A 59 20.33 4.74 19.83
C ARG A 59 19.02 4.60 20.62
N LYS A 60 18.52 3.38 20.71
CA LYS A 60 17.37 2.91 21.50
C LYS A 60 17.71 1.66 22.30
N GLY A 61 16.80 1.24 23.18
CA GLY A 61 16.97 0.07 24.04
C GLY A 61 16.52 -1.25 23.41
N SER A 62 15.70 -1.21 22.34
CA SER A 62 15.16 -2.40 21.69
C SER A 62 14.70 -2.12 20.25
N TYR A 63 14.48 -3.18 19.47
CA TYR A 63 13.88 -3.07 18.14
C TYR A 63 12.47 -2.47 18.18
N HIS A 64 11.69 -2.74 19.24
CA HIS A 64 10.35 -2.16 19.39
C HIS A 64 10.41 -0.64 19.56
N GLU A 65 11.36 -0.14 20.37
CA GLU A 65 11.59 1.30 20.49
C GLU A 65 12.08 1.92 19.18
N CYS A 66 12.85 1.19 18.36
CA CYS A 66 13.22 1.65 17.02
C CYS A 66 12.01 1.74 16.09
N ILE A 67 11.14 0.72 16.08
CA ILE A 67 9.88 0.74 15.31
C ILE A 67 9.04 1.96 15.71
N GLN A 68 8.87 2.19 17.01
CA GLN A 68 8.17 3.36 17.52
C GLN A 68 8.87 4.68 17.13
N ALA A 69 10.20 4.75 17.24
CA ALA A 69 10.96 5.93 16.85
C ALA A 69 10.81 6.27 15.36
N ILE A 70 10.75 5.26 14.48
CA ILE A 70 10.53 5.47 13.05
C ILE A 70 9.11 5.99 12.80
N SER A 71 8.11 5.38 13.45
CA SER A 71 6.71 5.84 13.37
C SER A 71 6.54 7.29 13.87
N ASP A 72 7.23 7.65 14.96
CA ASP A 72 7.25 8.99 15.56
C ASP A 72 8.07 10.04 14.78
N ASN A 73 8.65 9.72 13.63
CA ASN A 73 9.60 10.56 12.88
C ASN A 73 10.88 10.94 13.67
N LYS A 74 11.32 10.12 14.63
CA LYS A 74 12.58 10.28 15.38
C LYS A 74 13.74 9.47 14.79
N ALA A 75 13.43 8.53 13.91
CA ALA A 75 14.36 7.74 13.11
C ALA A 75 13.75 7.54 11.71
N ASP A 76 14.53 7.11 10.73
CA ASP A 76 14.06 6.87 9.37
C ASP A 76 14.06 5.38 8.99
N ALA A 77 15.06 4.61 9.47
CA ALA A 77 15.24 3.21 9.09
C ALA A 77 15.82 2.35 10.22
N VAL A 78 15.48 1.05 10.19
CA VAL A 78 16.11 -0.02 11.00
C VAL A 78 15.97 -1.34 10.26
N THR A 79 16.94 -2.24 10.40
CA THR A 79 16.87 -3.61 9.89
C THR A 79 16.11 -4.49 10.88
N LEU A 80 15.10 -5.22 10.41
CA LEU A 80 14.27 -6.10 11.24
C LEU A 80 14.23 -7.53 10.70
N ASP A 81 14.15 -8.47 11.63
CA ASP A 81 13.77 -9.85 11.36
C ASP A 81 12.32 -9.92 10.83
N ALA A 82 12.01 -10.87 9.94
CA ALA A 82 10.69 -11.00 9.33
C ALA A 82 9.54 -11.09 10.36
N GLY A 83 9.76 -11.68 11.53
CA GLY A 83 8.78 -11.70 12.62
C GLY A 83 8.47 -10.30 13.17
N LEU A 84 9.46 -9.41 13.21
CA LEU A 84 9.30 -8.01 13.63
C LEU A 84 8.83 -7.09 12.50
N VAL A 85 9.09 -7.44 11.23
CA VAL A 85 8.48 -6.77 10.07
C VAL A 85 6.95 -6.88 10.12
N PHE A 86 6.42 -8.03 10.58
CA PHE A 86 4.99 -8.20 10.82
C PHE A 86 4.46 -7.17 11.83
N ASP A 87 5.15 -7.02 12.95
CA ASP A 87 4.75 -6.08 14.00
C ASP A 87 4.88 -4.62 13.58
N ALA A 88 5.96 -4.29 12.87
CA ALA A 88 6.21 -2.98 12.32
C ALA A 88 5.14 -2.58 11.27
N GLY A 89 4.59 -3.54 10.54
CA GLY A 89 3.56 -3.31 9.53
C GLY A 89 2.16 -3.03 10.08
N ARG A 90 1.89 -3.38 11.34
CA ARG A 90 0.57 -3.21 11.96
C ARG A 90 0.36 -1.79 12.48
N ALA A 91 -0.91 -1.39 12.58
CA ALA A 91 -1.28 -0.21 13.33
C ALA A 91 -0.83 -0.35 14.81
N PRO A 92 -0.32 0.72 15.44
CA PRO A 92 -0.25 2.10 14.94
C PRO A 92 0.99 2.42 14.07
N PHE A 93 1.96 1.51 13.94
CA PHE A 93 3.27 1.81 13.35
C PHE A 93 3.23 2.00 11.83
N ASN A 94 2.50 1.13 11.11
CA ASN A 94 2.29 1.20 9.66
C ASN A 94 3.58 1.39 8.83
N LEU A 95 4.68 0.74 9.25
CA LEU A 95 5.94 0.71 8.52
C LEU A 95 5.86 -0.30 7.37
N LYS A 96 6.69 -0.12 6.35
CA LYS A 96 6.82 -1.06 5.24
C LYS A 96 8.27 -1.43 5.01
N PRO A 97 8.56 -2.65 4.55
CA PRO A 97 9.92 -3.04 4.18
C PRO A 97 10.28 -2.38 2.86
N VAL A 98 11.48 -1.77 2.78
CA VAL A 98 11.95 -1.02 1.60
C VAL A 98 13.19 -1.63 0.96
N VAL A 99 13.99 -2.38 1.71
CA VAL A 99 15.19 -3.07 1.24
C VAL A 99 15.30 -4.40 1.97
N ALA A 100 15.55 -5.52 1.27
CA ALA A 100 15.86 -6.79 1.92
C ALA A 100 17.34 -7.13 1.81
N GLU A 101 17.83 -7.82 2.82
CA GLU A 101 19.09 -8.56 2.74
C GLU A 101 18.93 -9.76 1.79
N TYR A 102 19.97 -10.06 1.02
CA TYR A 102 20.08 -11.34 0.32
C TYR A 102 21.31 -12.13 0.77
N TYR A 103 21.18 -13.45 0.71
CA TYR A 103 22.20 -14.45 1.00
C TYR A 103 22.54 -15.25 -0.27
N GLY A 104 23.43 -16.24 -0.15
CA GLY A 104 23.85 -17.06 -1.30
C GLY A 104 24.97 -16.39 -2.10
N SER A 105 24.81 -16.29 -3.43
CA SER A 105 25.78 -15.63 -4.32
C SER A 105 25.15 -14.43 -5.04
N LYS A 106 25.97 -13.57 -5.65
CA LYS A 106 25.46 -12.42 -6.42
C LYS A 106 24.68 -12.85 -7.67
N GLU A 107 25.03 -14.01 -8.23
CA GLU A 107 24.40 -14.59 -9.42
C GLU A 107 23.06 -15.25 -9.09
N ASN A 108 22.90 -15.76 -7.86
CA ASN A 108 21.67 -16.35 -7.36
C ASN A 108 21.33 -15.81 -5.96
N PRO A 109 20.84 -14.56 -5.86
CA PRO A 109 20.54 -13.93 -4.59
C PRO A 109 19.33 -14.58 -3.93
N GLN A 110 19.51 -15.12 -2.73
CA GLN A 110 18.43 -15.71 -1.93
C GLN A 110 17.91 -14.70 -0.91
N THR A 111 16.67 -14.24 -1.06
CA THR A 111 16.01 -13.36 -0.08
C THR A 111 15.18 -14.15 0.93
N SER A 112 15.49 -15.43 1.14
CA SER A 112 14.90 -16.26 2.19
C SER A 112 15.98 -17.08 2.88
N TYR A 113 15.68 -17.58 4.07
CA TYR A 113 16.53 -18.50 4.82
C TYR A 113 15.70 -19.57 5.52
N TYR A 114 16.31 -20.73 5.77
CA TYR A 114 15.67 -21.82 6.49
C TYR A 114 15.79 -21.65 8.01
N ALA A 115 14.66 -21.77 8.71
CA ALA A 115 14.58 -21.95 10.15
C ALA A 115 14.75 -23.44 10.48
N VAL A 116 15.67 -23.76 11.40
CA VAL A 116 16.03 -25.14 11.75
C VAL A 116 16.09 -25.34 13.26
N ALA A 117 15.90 -26.58 13.70
CA ALA A 117 16.11 -27.01 15.08
C ALA A 117 17.39 -27.84 15.16
N VAL A 118 18.40 -27.35 15.87
CA VAL A 118 19.72 -27.97 16.00
C VAL A 118 19.83 -28.67 17.34
N VAL A 119 20.38 -29.88 17.36
CA VAL A 119 20.66 -30.68 18.55
C VAL A 119 22.08 -31.22 18.52
N LYS A 120 22.62 -31.58 19.68
CA LYS A 120 23.87 -32.37 19.74
C LYS A 120 23.62 -33.80 19.28
N LYS A 121 24.56 -34.35 18.54
CA LYS A 121 24.57 -35.75 18.13
C LYS A 121 24.56 -36.65 19.36
N GLY A 122 23.75 -37.70 19.32
CA GLY A 122 23.59 -38.64 20.44
C GLY A 122 22.57 -38.23 21.51
N SER A 123 21.87 -37.10 21.37
CA SER A 123 20.82 -36.69 22.31
C SER A 123 19.55 -37.57 22.28
N GLY A 124 19.32 -38.34 21.21
CA GLY A 124 18.37 -39.45 21.17
C GLY A 124 16.87 -39.12 21.05
N PHE A 125 16.45 -37.86 20.94
CA PHE A 125 15.04 -37.44 20.82
C PHE A 125 14.69 -36.77 19.47
N GLN A 126 13.45 -36.91 19.00
CA GLN A 126 12.96 -36.31 17.75
C GLN A 126 12.13 -35.03 18.00
N LEU A 127 11.60 -34.43 16.93
CA LEU A 127 10.87 -33.15 17.00
C LEU A 127 9.60 -33.24 17.86
N ASN A 128 8.87 -34.35 17.78
CA ASN A 128 7.68 -34.65 18.59
C ASN A 128 8.00 -35.02 20.06
N GLU A 129 9.26 -35.17 20.42
CA GLU A 129 9.72 -35.56 21.78
C GLU A 129 10.31 -34.38 22.56
N LEU A 130 10.09 -33.14 22.09
CA LEU A 130 10.61 -31.92 22.71
C LEU A 130 9.97 -31.57 24.05
N ARG A 131 8.87 -32.23 24.42
CA ARG A 131 8.17 -31.98 25.68
C ARG A 131 9.09 -32.24 26.88
N GLY A 132 9.27 -31.22 27.72
CA GLY A 132 10.11 -31.29 28.92
C GLY A 132 11.61 -31.10 28.66
N LYS A 133 12.03 -30.92 27.40
CA LYS A 133 13.41 -30.62 27.02
C LYS A 133 13.76 -29.14 27.23
N LYS A 134 15.04 -28.85 27.45
CA LYS A 134 15.54 -27.48 27.57
C LYS A 134 15.79 -26.88 26.19
N SER A 135 15.22 -25.71 25.88
CA SER A 135 15.32 -25.08 24.57
C SER A 135 16.03 -23.71 24.62
N CYS A 136 16.80 -23.43 23.56
CA CYS A 136 17.48 -22.16 23.33
C CYS A 136 16.83 -21.45 22.12
N HIS A 137 16.50 -20.17 22.28
CA HIS A 137 15.74 -19.39 21.30
C HIS A 137 16.48 -18.09 20.99
N THR A 138 16.45 -17.64 19.73
CA THR A 138 17.16 -16.40 19.30
C THR A 138 16.64 -15.11 19.93
N GLY A 139 15.43 -15.15 20.48
CA GLY A 139 14.70 -14.00 21.00
C GLY A 139 13.20 -14.07 20.68
N LEU A 140 12.39 -13.48 21.55
CA LEU A 140 10.94 -13.43 21.43
C LEU A 140 10.51 -12.74 20.12
N GLY A 141 9.50 -13.30 19.44
CA GLY A 141 8.91 -12.70 18.24
C GLY A 141 9.74 -12.84 16.96
N ARG A 142 10.97 -13.36 17.05
CA ARG A 142 11.82 -13.61 15.88
C ARG A 142 11.36 -14.85 15.12
N SER A 143 11.56 -14.87 13.81
CA SER A 143 11.03 -15.92 12.94
C SER A 143 11.55 -17.31 13.28
N ALA A 144 12.86 -17.54 13.16
CA ALA A 144 13.43 -18.88 13.33
C ALA A 144 13.48 -19.31 14.80
N GLY A 145 13.71 -18.38 15.72
CA GLY A 145 13.82 -18.70 17.14
C GLY A 145 12.50 -18.77 17.90
N TRP A 146 11.41 -18.19 17.39
CA TRP A 146 10.14 -18.15 18.12
C TRP A 146 8.93 -18.48 17.24
N ASN A 147 8.61 -17.67 16.25
CA ASN A 147 7.34 -17.78 15.52
C ASN A 147 7.19 -19.14 14.80
N ILE A 148 8.23 -19.59 14.10
CA ILE A 148 8.23 -20.88 13.40
C ILE A 148 8.16 -22.08 14.36
N PRO A 149 9.03 -22.21 15.38
CA PRO A 149 8.96 -23.35 16.28
C PRO A 149 7.68 -23.36 17.13
N MET A 150 7.20 -22.20 17.61
CA MET A 150 5.94 -22.13 18.35
C MET A 150 4.73 -22.44 17.47
N GLY A 151 4.74 -22.02 16.20
CA GLY A 151 3.72 -22.41 15.23
C GLY A 151 3.74 -23.90 14.93
N THR A 152 4.94 -24.50 14.80
CA THR A 152 5.12 -25.93 14.52
C THR A 152 4.64 -26.80 15.70
N LEU A 153 4.89 -26.37 16.93
CA LEU A 153 4.55 -27.12 18.14
C LEU A 153 3.18 -26.75 18.72
N TYR A 154 2.43 -25.84 18.09
CA TYR A 154 1.23 -25.22 18.67
C TYR A 154 0.18 -26.24 19.14
N SER A 155 -0.05 -27.29 18.34
CA SER A 155 -0.99 -28.37 18.67
C SER A 155 -0.57 -29.24 19.85
N GLU A 156 0.71 -29.24 20.19
CA GLU A 156 1.28 -30.04 21.27
C GLU A 156 1.41 -29.26 22.59
N LEU A 157 1.09 -27.95 22.61
CA LEU A 157 1.21 -27.11 23.80
C LEU A 157 0.01 -27.31 24.75
N PRO A 158 0.25 -27.49 26.08
CA PRO A 158 -0.82 -27.71 27.06
C PRO A 158 -1.72 -26.47 27.23
N GLU A 159 -3.01 -26.70 27.46
CA GLU A 159 -3.98 -25.63 27.76
C GLU A 159 -3.93 -25.18 29.24
N PRO A 160 -4.17 -23.90 29.56
CA PRO A 160 -4.47 -22.79 28.64
C PRO A 160 -3.20 -22.16 28.05
N GLN A 161 -3.22 -21.94 26.75
CA GLN A 161 -2.09 -21.43 25.95
C GLN A 161 -1.85 -19.91 26.12
N GLU A 162 -2.45 -19.27 27.14
CA GLU A 162 -2.39 -17.83 27.41
C GLU A 162 -0.99 -17.31 27.78
N SER A 163 -0.11 -18.21 28.22
CA SER A 163 1.27 -17.91 28.64
C SER A 163 2.23 -17.62 27.47
N LEU A 164 1.87 -17.94 26.23
CA LEU A 164 2.72 -17.74 25.04
C LEU A 164 2.72 -16.29 24.52
N GLN A 165 1.70 -15.50 24.85
CA GLN A 165 1.47 -14.18 24.24
C GLN A 165 1.96 -12.99 25.05
N LYS A 166 2.14 -13.15 26.37
CA LYS A 166 2.64 -12.05 27.24
C LYS A 166 4.16 -11.88 27.19
N GLY A 167 4.83 -12.58 26.28
CA GLY A 167 6.26 -12.49 26.06
C GLY A 167 7.09 -13.06 27.20
N ALA A 168 8.40 -13.21 26.99
CA ALA A 168 9.37 -13.53 28.04
C ALA A 168 9.57 -12.32 28.96
N ASP A 169 8.50 -11.81 29.57
CA ASP A 169 8.67 -10.99 30.76
C ASP A 169 9.23 -11.92 31.84
N GLY A 170 10.50 -11.73 32.19
CA GLY A 170 11.18 -12.56 33.18
C GLY A 170 10.48 -12.56 34.55
N THR A 171 9.59 -11.60 34.80
CA THR A 171 8.75 -11.56 36.00
C THR A 171 7.47 -12.39 35.87
N ALA A 172 6.84 -12.42 34.69
CA ALA A 172 5.62 -13.21 34.44
C ALA A 172 5.91 -14.67 34.05
N PHE A 173 7.05 -14.94 33.40
CA PHE A 173 7.46 -16.26 32.91
C PHE A 173 8.92 -16.58 33.24
N PRO A 174 9.25 -16.76 34.53
CA PRO A 174 10.63 -16.99 34.97
C PRO A 174 11.26 -18.25 34.34
N LYS A 175 10.45 -19.24 33.95
CA LYS A 175 10.92 -20.45 33.24
C LYS A 175 11.52 -20.15 31.86
N LEU A 176 11.00 -19.16 31.13
CA LEU A 176 11.52 -18.78 29.81
C LEU A 176 12.91 -18.14 29.89
N CYS A 177 13.19 -17.45 30.99
CA CYS A 177 14.47 -16.78 31.23
C CYS A 177 15.45 -17.60 32.08
N GLN A 178 15.11 -18.83 32.45
CA GLN A 178 15.88 -19.62 33.42
C GLN A 178 17.29 -19.94 32.90
N LEU A 179 17.41 -20.30 31.63
CA LEU A 179 18.66 -20.72 30.97
C LEU A 179 19.52 -19.54 30.50
N CYS A 180 18.98 -18.32 30.49
CA CYS A 180 19.70 -17.11 30.07
C CYS A 180 20.90 -16.82 30.98
N ALA A 181 22.02 -16.40 30.38
CA ALA A 181 23.32 -16.25 31.02
C ALA A 181 23.64 -14.81 31.44
N GLY A 182 22.79 -13.83 31.09
CA GLY A 182 22.96 -12.44 31.50
C GLY A 182 22.93 -12.25 33.02
N LYS A 183 23.55 -11.16 33.50
CA LYS A 183 23.70 -10.85 34.92
C LYS A 183 22.74 -9.73 35.35
N GLY A 184 22.12 -9.87 36.52
CA GLY A 184 21.25 -8.82 37.08
C GLY A 184 20.11 -8.44 36.13
N LYS A 185 20.05 -7.16 35.75
CA LYS A 185 19.04 -6.61 34.82
C LYS A 185 19.26 -7.03 33.36
N ASP A 186 20.45 -7.51 33.02
CA ASP A 186 20.78 -7.94 31.67
C ASP A 186 20.39 -9.41 31.41
N LYS A 187 19.96 -10.14 32.45
CA LYS A 187 19.43 -11.49 32.29
C LYS A 187 18.16 -11.45 31.46
N CYS A 188 18.13 -12.22 30.36
CA CYS A 188 17.00 -12.28 29.43
C CYS A 188 16.77 -10.97 28.64
N ALA A 189 17.78 -10.09 28.57
CA ALA A 189 17.69 -8.87 27.79
C ALA A 189 17.58 -9.16 26.28
N SER A 190 16.80 -8.36 25.55
CA SER A 190 16.67 -8.45 24.08
C SER A 190 17.82 -7.76 23.34
N SER A 191 19.05 -7.82 23.88
CA SER A 191 20.24 -7.15 23.35
C SER A 191 21.49 -8.02 23.56
N HIS A 192 22.64 -7.59 23.03
CA HIS A 192 23.93 -8.29 23.21
C HIS A 192 24.42 -8.38 24.66
N HIS A 193 23.80 -7.65 25.60
CA HIS A 193 24.11 -7.82 27.03
C HIS A 193 23.67 -9.19 27.58
N GLU A 194 22.74 -9.87 26.89
CA GLU A 194 22.42 -11.28 27.14
C GLU A 194 23.29 -12.16 26.20
N PRO A 195 24.24 -12.96 26.74
CA PRO A 195 25.14 -13.78 25.93
C PRO A 195 24.43 -14.81 25.04
N TYR A 196 23.21 -15.24 25.41
CA TYR A 196 22.42 -16.20 24.63
C TYR A 196 21.38 -15.55 23.70
N SER A 197 21.42 -14.23 23.53
CA SER A 197 20.59 -13.51 22.56
C SER A 197 21.16 -13.61 21.15
N GLY A 198 20.30 -13.65 20.12
CA GLY A 198 20.76 -13.77 18.74
C GLY A 198 20.85 -15.19 18.21
N TYR A 199 21.23 -15.34 16.94
CA TYR A 199 21.47 -16.65 16.34
C TYR A 199 22.67 -17.34 16.99
N SER A 200 23.83 -16.68 17.02
CA SER A 200 25.03 -17.22 17.68
C SER A 200 24.85 -17.42 19.18
N GLY A 201 24.11 -16.55 19.86
CA GLY A 201 23.82 -16.71 21.29
C GLY A 201 22.96 -17.94 21.59
N ALA A 202 21.90 -18.17 20.81
CA ALA A 202 21.05 -19.35 20.97
C ALA A 202 21.80 -20.65 20.65
N PHE A 203 22.68 -20.62 19.64
CA PHE A 203 23.56 -21.75 19.35
C PHE A 203 24.59 -21.97 20.46
N LYS A 204 25.17 -20.90 21.01
CA LYS A 204 26.07 -20.97 22.18
C LYS A 204 25.40 -21.58 23.41
N CYS A 205 24.13 -21.28 23.67
CA CYS A 205 23.34 -21.92 24.72
C CYS A 205 23.28 -23.46 24.57
N LEU A 206 23.24 -23.97 23.32
CA LEU A 206 23.35 -25.40 23.05
C LEU A 206 24.80 -25.89 23.21
N MET A 207 25.79 -25.15 22.70
CA MET A 207 27.21 -25.52 22.82
C MET A 207 27.63 -25.68 24.29
N ASP A 208 27.27 -24.72 25.14
CA ASP A 208 27.56 -24.70 26.57
C ASP A 208 26.78 -25.78 27.35
N GLY A 209 25.83 -26.47 26.72
CA GLY A 209 25.00 -27.51 27.34
C GLY A 209 23.91 -26.97 28.27
N ALA A 210 23.63 -25.66 28.22
CA ALA A 210 22.54 -25.05 28.97
C ALA A 210 21.17 -25.52 28.46
N GLY A 211 21.04 -25.67 27.13
CA GLY A 211 19.88 -26.28 26.46
C GLY A 211 20.22 -27.55 25.67
N GLU A 212 19.19 -28.31 25.32
CA GLU A 212 19.26 -29.56 24.56
C GLU A 212 18.93 -29.36 23.06
N VAL A 213 18.17 -28.31 22.73
CA VAL A 213 17.82 -27.91 21.35
C VAL A 213 17.98 -26.41 21.17
N ALA A 214 18.50 -25.97 20.02
CA ALA A 214 18.55 -24.57 19.62
C ALA A 214 17.76 -24.32 18.33
N PHE A 215 16.87 -23.33 18.36
CA PHE A 215 16.13 -22.89 17.18
C PHE A 215 16.81 -21.69 16.53
N VAL A 216 17.40 -21.88 15.35
CA VAL A 216 18.26 -20.90 14.68
C VAL A 216 18.08 -20.95 13.15
N LYS A 217 18.81 -20.10 12.40
CA LYS A 217 18.89 -20.21 10.92
C LYS A 217 19.90 -21.29 10.52
N HIS A 218 19.71 -21.90 9.34
CA HIS A 218 20.62 -22.92 8.81
C HIS A 218 22.10 -22.48 8.71
N LEU A 219 22.35 -21.19 8.45
CA LEU A 219 23.72 -20.66 8.33
C LEU A 219 24.48 -20.55 9.67
N THR A 220 23.78 -20.59 10.81
CA THR A 220 24.38 -20.31 12.14
C THR A 220 25.50 -21.28 12.48
N VAL A 221 25.25 -22.59 12.30
CA VAL A 221 26.24 -23.63 12.61
C VAL A 221 27.44 -23.52 11.68
N LEU A 222 27.22 -23.17 10.41
CA LEU A 222 28.27 -23.01 9.41
C LEU A 222 29.16 -21.78 9.68
N GLU A 223 28.57 -20.71 10.21
CA GLU A 223 29.24 -19.45 10.56
C GLU A 223 30.06 -19.55 11.85
N ASP A 224 29.51 -20.20 12.88
CA ASP A 224 30.13 -20.25 14.21
C ASP A 224 31.15 -21.39 14.35
N LEU A 225 31.00 -22.46 13.55
CA LEU A 225 31.95 -23.57 13.50
C LEU A 225 32.58 -23.65 12.11
N PRO A 226 33.83 -23.18 11.91
CA PRO A 226 34.47 -23.19 10.60
C PRO A 226 34.93 -24.60 10.18
N HIS A 227 35.27 -25.47 11.13
CA HIS A 227 35.78 -26.82 10.86
C HIS A 227 34.65 -27.84 10.77
N GLN A 228 34.72 -28.71 9.75
CA GLN A 228 33.71 -29.74 9.53
C GLN A 228 33.59 -30.74 10.69
N ALA A 229 34.71 -31.13 11.31
CA ALA A 229 34.71 -32.06 12.43
C ALA A 229 33.90 -31.56 13.65
N ASP A 230 33.83 -30.24 13.85
CA ASP A 230 33.03 -29.65 14.92
C ASP A 230 31.54 -29.63 14.55
N ARG A 231 31.22 -29.44 13.27
CA ARG A 231 29.84 -29.46 12.75
C ARG A 231 29.21 -30.85 12.84
N ASP A 232 30.01 -31.90 12.65
CA ASP A 232 29.56 -33.29 12.70
C ASP A 232 29.08 -33.73 14.10
N GLN A 233 29.33 -32.91 15.14
CA GLN A 233 28.81 -33.08 16.49
C GLN A 233 27.36 -32.62 16.64
N TYR A 234 26.76 -32.04 15.60
CA TYR A 234 25.40 -31.49 15.61
C TYR A 234 24.55 -32.10 14.50
N GLU A 235 23.24 -32.16 14.74
CA GLU A 235 22.23 -32.69 13.82
C GLU A 235 21.01 -31.76 13.79
N LEU A 236 20.21 -31.87 12.74
CA LEU A 236 18.93 -31.17 12.58
C LEU A 236 17.77 -32.11 12.94
N LEU A 237 16.76 -31.56 13.62
CA LEU A 237 15.46 -32.23 13.79
C LEU A 237 14.53 -31.85 12.63
N CYS A 238 14.00 -32.87 11.96
CA CYS A 238 13.15 -32.72 10.78
C CYS A 238 11.67 -32.85 11.12
N ARG A 239 10.79 -32.28 10.30
CA ARG A 239 9.33 -32.33 10.48
C ARG A 239 8.74 -33.74 10.37
N ASP A 240 9.41 -34.63 9.63
CA ASP A 240 9.06 -36.04 9.50
C ASP A 240 9.55 -36.89 10.69
N ASN A 241 9.97 -36.25 11.78
CA ASN A 241 10.55 -36.89 12.97
C ASN A 241 11.80 -37.72 12.66
N THR A 242 12.58 -37.32 11.66
CA THR A 242 13.92 -37.84 11.40
C THR A 242 15.00 -36.86 11.85
N ARG A 243 16.26 -37.29 11.78
CA ARG A 243 17.44 -36.43 11.96
C ARG A 243 18.27 -36.42 10.69
N LYS A 244 18.84 -35.26 10.37
CA LYS A 244 19.80 -35.14 9.26
C LYS A 244 21.01 -34.30 9.65
N PRO A 245 22.15 -34.48 8.97
CA PRO A 245 23.31 -33.60 9.09
C PRO A 245 22.98 -32.12 8.84
N VAL A 246 23.77 -31.22 9.43
CA VAL A 246 23.51 -29.76 9.39
C VAL A 246 23.61 -29.13 8.00
N ASP A 247 24.29 -29.76 7.05
CA ASP A 247 24.38 -29.36 5.64
C ASP A 247 23.14 -29.76 4.82
N LYS A 248 22.31 -30.68 5.33
CA LYS A 248 21.07 -31.15 4.69
C LYS A 248 19.83 -30.33 5.06
N TYR A 249 20.02 -29.05 5.38
CA TYR A 249 18.95 -28.14 5.80
C TYR A 249 17.85 -27.93 4.74
N GLU A 250 18.18 -28.02 3.45
CA GLU A 250 17.17 -27.89 2.39
C GLU A 250 16.12 -29.00 2.43
N GLU A 251 16.53 -30.20 2.84
CA GLU A 251 15.65 -31.36 3.01
C GLU A 251 15.09 -31.46 4.43
N CYS A 252 15.70 -30.78 5.41
CA CYS A 252 15.37 -30.85 6.83
C CYS A 252 15.36 -29.46 7.46
N HIS A 253 14.20 -28.81 7.39
CA HIS A 253 13.95 -27.51 8.01
C HIS A 253 12.53 -27.42 8.57
N LEU A 254 12.34 -26.46 9.46
CA LEU A 254 11.02 -26.15 10.00
C LEU A 254 10.24 -25.24 9.06
N ALA A 255 10.87 -24.26 8.41
CA ALA A 255 10.21 -23.44 7.39
C ALA A 255 11.24 -22.63 6.60
N ALA A 256 10.90 -22.24 5.38
CA ALA A 256 11.55 -21.13 4.70
C ALA A 256 10.94 -19.80 5.20
N VAL A 257 11.79 -18.82 5.50
CA VAL A 257 11.39 -17.53 6.05
C VAL A 257 11.99 -16.42 5.18
N PRO A 258 11.23 -15.34 4.89
CA PRO A 258 11.78 -14.14 4.26
C PRO A 258 12.98 -13.56 5.02
N SER A 259 13.87 -12.90 4.29
CA SER A 259 15.07 -12.29 4.87
C SER A 259 14.74 -11.16 5.84
N HIS A 260 15.80 -10.65 6.48
CA HIS A 260 15.66 -9.43 7.25
C HIS A 260 15.48 -8.27 6.28
N ALA A 261 14.69 -7.29 6.67
CA ALA A 261 14.36 -6.15 5.84
C ALA A 261 14.57 -4.84 6.60
N VAL A 262 15.11 -3.86 5.90
CA VAL A 262 15.11 -2.47 6.32
C VAL A 262 13.69 -1.96 6.17
N VAL A 263 13.10 -1.49 7.27
CA VAL A 263 11.76 -0.90 7.27
C VAL A 263 11.83 0.61 7.34
N ALA A 264 10.86 1.28 6.72
CA ALA A 264 10.67 2.72 6.75
C ALA A 264 9.18 3.05 6.85
N ARG A 265 8.85 4.33 7.08
CA ARG A 265 7.44 4.77 7.07
C ARG A 265 6.81 4.59 5.70
N SER A 266 5.54 4.16 5.67
CA SER A 266 4.80 4.03 4.41
C SER A 266 4.56 5.37 3.70
N VAL A 267 4.48 6.47 4.45
CA VAL A 267 4.31 7.85 3.94
C VAL A 267 5.48 8.71 4.43
N GLY A 268 6.17 9.39 3.51
CA GLY A 268 7.32 10.24 3.85
C GLY A 268 8.52 9.48 4.45
N GLY A 269 8.65 8.19 4.12
CA GLY A 269 9.69 7.31 4.69
C GLY A 269 11.08 7.40 4.07
N LYS A 270 11.33 8.35 3.15
CA LYS A 270 12.63 8.53 2.47
C LYS A 270 13.14 7.25 1.77
N GLU A 271 12.25 6.42 1.22
CA GLU A 271 12.58 5.10 0.64
C GLU A 271 13.63 5.15 -0.47
N ASP A 272 13.56 6.14 -1.36
CA ASP A 272 14.54 6.30 -2.44
C ASP A 272 15.91 6.71 -1.91
N LEU A 273 15.96 7.59 -0.90
CA LEU A 273 17.22 7.99 -0.24
C LEU A 273 17.85 6.83 0.52
N ILE A 274 17.04 6.01 1.21
CA ILE A 274 17.52 4.80 1.90
C ILE A 274 18.12 3.82 0.88
N TRP A 275 17.41 3.56 -0.22
CA TRP A 275 17.91 2.67 -1.27
C TRP A 275 19.20 3.20 -1.89
N GLU A 276 19.26 4.48 -2.26
CA GLU A 276 20.44 5.08 -2.87
C GLU A 276 21.65 5.01 -1.95
N LEU A 277 21.47 5.34 -0.65
CA LEU A 277 22.51 5.23 0.37
C LEU A 277 23.03 3.80 0.49
N LEU A 278 22.12 2.81 0.61
CA LEU A 278 22.51 1.41 0.78
C LEU A 278 23.11 0.81 -0.50
N ASN A 279 22.62 1.22 -1.68
CA ASN A 279 23.16 0.77 -2.95
C ASN A 279 24.60 1.25 -3.17
N GLN A 280 24.89 2.51 -2.88
CA GLN A 280 26.27 3.02 -2.94
C GLN A 280 27.14 2.37 -1.84
N ALA A 281 26.61 2.21 -0.63
CA ALA A 281 27.36 1.61 0.47
C ALA A 281 27.75 0.15 0.19
N GLN A 282 26.87 -0.66 -0.41
CA GLN A 282 27.21 -2.05 -0.74
C GLN A 282 28.23 -2.18 -1.89
N GLU A 283 28.29 -1.20 -2.80
CA GLU A 283 29.27 -1.19 -3.90
C GLU A 283 30.69 -0.90 -3.37
N HIS A 284 30.81 0.01 -2.39
CA HIS A 284 32.10 0.46 -1.86
C HIS A 284 32.57 -0.26 -0.59
N TYR A 285 31.65 -0.74 0.25
CA TYR A 285 31.95 -1.34 1.56
C TYR A 285 31.27 -2.70 1.77
N GLY A 286 30.70 -3.28 0.71
CA GLY A 286 30.06 -4.59 0.75
C GLY A 286 31.05 -5.75 0.72
N ARG A 287 30.55 -6.97 0.49
CA ARG A 287 31.39 -8.17 0.54
C ARG A 287 32.38 -8.21 -0.63
N GLY A 288 33.66 -8.45 -0.31
CA GLY A 288 34.74 -8.54 -1.30
C GLY A 288 35.43 -7.22 -1.63
N THR A 289 35.07 -6.11 -0.96
CA THR A 289 35.77 -4.83 -1.10
C THR A 289 36.98 -4.75 -0.17
N SER A 290 38.06 -4.12 -0.63
CA SER A 290 39.26 -3.86 0.18
C SER A 290 39.14 -2.49 0.87
N GLY A 291 39.02 -2.47 2.19
CA GLY A 291 38.95 -1.25 2.97
C GLY A 291 38.83 -1.49 4.48
N ASP A 292 39.08 -0.45 5.28
CA ASP A 292 39.09 -0.50 6.75
C ASP A 292 37.70 -0.68 7.38
N PHE A 293 36.63 -0.54 6.58
CA PHE A 293 35.24 -0.68 7.02
C PHE A 293 34.52 -1.70 6.14
N GLN A 294 33.81 -2.63 6.77
CA GLN A 294 33.03 -3.69 6.13
C GLN A 294 31.59 -3.60 6.62
N LEU A 295 30.64 -3.49 5.70
CA LEU A 295 29.22 -3.32 6.04
C LEU A 295 28.63 -4.60 6.67
N PHE A 296 28.96 -5.76 6.08
CA PHE A 296 28.46 -7.08 6.47
C PHE A 296 29.45 -7.86 7.34
N SER A 297 30.22 -7.18 8.17
CA SER A 297 31.10 -7.79 9.16
C SER A 297 31.05 -7.02 10.46
N SER A 298 31.23 -7.71 11.58
CA SER A 298 31.15 -7.15 12.93
C SER A 298 32.40 -7.53 13.73
N SER A 299 33.15 -6.53 14.20
CA SER A 299 34.37 -6.74 15.00
C SER A 299 34.09 -6.82 16.50
N GLN A 300 33.07 -6.12 16.99
CA GLN A 300 32.68 -6.04 18.41
C GLN A 300 31.33 -6.74 18.67
N GLY A 301 31.15 -7.94 18.14
CA GLY A 301 29.90 -8.70 18.25
C GLY A 301 29.57 -9.44 16.97
N LYS A 302 28.28 -9.74 16.79
CA LYS A 302 27.73 -10.42 15.61
C LYS A 302 26.49 -9.67 15.14
N ASP A 303 26.27 -9.65 13.82
CA ASP A 303 25.07 -9.11 13.19
C ASP A 303 24.73 -7.64 13.60
N LEU A 304 25.74 -6.76 13.66
CA LEU A 304 25.54 -5.34 13.99
C LEU A 304 25.06 -4.56 12.77
N LEU A 305 23.91 -3.86 12.87
CA LEU A 305 23.15 -3.17 11.80
C LEU A 305 22.52 -4.09 10.76
N PHE A 306 23.32 -5.04 10.26
CA PHE A 306 22.97 -6.01 9.24
C PHE A 306 23.57 -7.35 9.63
N LYS A 307 23.02 -8.43 9.07
CA LYS A 307 23.60 -9.75 9.33
C LYS A 307 24.98 -9.89 8.68
N ASP A 308 25.89 -10.54 9.39
CA ASP A 308 27.25 -10.80 8.86
C ASP A 308 27.23 -11.80 7.68
N SER A 309 26.12 -12.55 7.57
CA SER A 309 25.87 -13.50 6.49
C SER A 309 25.39 -12.86 5.19
N THR A 310 25.04 -11.57 5.23
CA THR A 310 24.50 -10.83 4.10
C THR A 310 25.55 -10.68 2.99
N GLN A 311 25.10 -10.81 1.75
CA GLN A 311 25.92 -10.66 0.55
C GLN A 311 25.69 -9.30 -0.12
N GLY A 312 24.50 -8.73 0.09
CA GLY A 312 24.11 -7.39 -0.30
C GLY A 312 22.62 -7.14 -0.08
N PHE A 313 22.11 -6.13 -0.77
CA PHE A 313 20.74 -5.67 -0.67
C PHE A 313 19.98 -5.72 -2.00
N LEU A 314 18.67 -5.94 -1.91
CA LEU A 314 17.73 -5.81 -3.02
C LEU A 314 16.62 -4.83 -2.66
N LYS A 315 16.34 -3.87 -3.55
CA LYS A 315 15.23 -2.93 -3.39
C LYS A 315 13.91 -3.70 -3.38
N ILE A 316 13.07 -3.45 -2.39
CA ILE A 316 11.73 -4.02 -2.32
C ILE A 316 10.79 -3.18 -3.20
N PRO A 317 9.88 -3.79 -3.98
CA PRO A 317 8.94 -3.06 -4.81
C PRO A 317 8.06 -2.10 -3.98
N PRO A 318 7.78 -0.87 -4.44
CA PRO A 318 7.08 0.13 -3.63
C PRO A 318 5.64 -0.24 -3.24
N LYS A 319 4.98 -1.12 -4.02
CA LYS A 319 3.65 -1.68 -3.71
C LYS A 319 3.68 -2.86 -2.73
N MET A 320 4.85 -3.43 -2.41
CA MET A 320 4.98 -4.55 -1.49
C MET A 320 4.93 -4.04 -0.04
N ASP A 321 3.90 -4.42 0.70
CA ASP A 321 3.81 -4.13 2.12
C ASP A 321 4.36 -5.28 2.98
N SER A 322 4.32 -5.12 4.30
CA SER A 322 4.79 -6.14 5.24
C SER A 322 4.07 -7.48 5.06
N TRP A 323 2.78 -7.50 4.76
CA TRP A 323 2.04 -8.76 4.60
C TRP A 323 2.46 -9.50 3.32
N MET A 324 2.59 -8.77 2.21
CA MET A 324 3.04 -9.33 0.94
C MET A 324 4.50 -9.81 1.00
N TYR A 325 5.38 -9.05 1.67
CA TYR A 325 6.77 -9.45 1.89
C TYR A 325 6.87 -10.74 2.72
N LEU A 326 6.03 -10.87 3.74
CA LEU A 326 6.04 -12.03 4.61
C LEU A 326 5.45 -13.29 3.95
N GLY A 327 4.53 -13.10 3.02
CA GLY A 327 3.73 -14.16 2.43
C GLY A 327 2.57 -14.57 3.34
N TYR A 328 1.45 -14.93 2.70
CA TYR A 328 0.19 -15.24 3.38
C TYR A 328 0.33 -16.32 4.44
N GLU A 329 1.01 -17.42 4.14
CA GLU A 329 1.16 -18.56 5.05
C GLU A 329 1.87 -18.15 6.34
N TYR A 330 3.01 -17.47 6.22
CA TYR A 330 3.80 -17.04 7.37
C TYR A 330 3.10 -15.94 8.18
N ALA A 331 2.54 -14.93 7.50
CA ALA A 331 1.81 -13.85 8.15
C ALA A 331 0.55 -14.37 8.89
N SER A 332 -0.19 -15.30 8.28
CA SER A 332 -1.36 -15.94 8.92
C SER A 332 -0.95 -16.80 10.11
N ALA A 333 0.16 -17.54 10.03
CA ALA A 333 0.68 -18.31 11.14
C ALA A 333 1.03 -17.42 12.34
N ILE A 334 1.71 -16.28 12.12
CA ILE A 334 2.01 -15.31 13.18
C ILE A 334 0.72 -14.72 13.76
N LYS A 335 -0.22 -14.33 12.89
CA LYS A 335 -1.50 -13.75 13.32
C LYS A 335 -2.25 -14.71 14.25
N ASN A 336 -2.36 -15.98 13.88
CA ASN A 336 -3.04 -17.01 14.68
C ASN A 336 -2.36 -17.21 16.04
N LEU A 337 -1.02 -17.23 16.07
CA LEU A 337 -0.26 -17.30 17.33
C LEU A 337 -0.56 -16.12 18.27
N LYS A 338 -0.80 -14.92 17.73
CA LYS A 338 -1.02 -13.69 18.51
C LYS A 338 -2.48 -13.43 18.88
N GLU A 339 -3.46 -13.90 18.10
CA GLU A 339 -4.88 -13.59 18.28
C GLU A 339 -5.68 -14.67 19.05
N LYS A 340 -4.99 -15.68 19.64
CA LYS A 340 -5.59 -16.79 20.41
C LYS A 340 -6.61 -17.62 19.62
N THR A 341 -6.69 -17.43 18.31
CA THR A 341 -7.64 -18.15 17.47
C THR A 341 -7.03 -19.50 17.15
N ARG A 342 -7.61 -20.59 17.68
CA ARG A 342 -7.39 -21.89 17.07
C ARG A 342 -7.78 -21.75 15.59
N PRO A 343 -6.97 -22.19 14.62
CA PRO A 343 -7.51 -22.52 13.32
C PRO A 343 -8.52 -23.62 13.60
N ASP A 344 -9.80 -23.25 13.68
CA ASP A 344 -10.85 -24.18 13.97
C ASP A 344 -10.79 -25.23 12.85
N ALA A 345 -10.65 -26.52 13.19
CA ALA A 345 -10.62 -27.57 12.17
C ALA A 345 -11.94 -27.58 11.36
N SER A 346 -12.98 -26.93 11.88
CA SER A 346 -14.25 -26.64 11.22
C SER A 346 -14.19 -25.48 10.20
N ALA A 347 -13.21 -24.57 10.29
CA ALA A 347 -12.94 -23.49 9.33
C ALA A 347 -12.21 -23.97 8.07
N ALA A 348 -11.79 -25.24 8.04
CA ALA A 348 -11.36 -25.94 6.83
C ALA A 348 -12.54 -26.35 5.92
N ARG A 349 -13.81 -26.11 6.32
CA ARG A 349 -14.93 -26.22 5.38
C ARG A 349 -14.97 -24.98 4.49
N CYS A 350 -14.90 -25.22 3.18
CA CYS A 350 -15.11 -24.22 2.14
C CYS A 350 -16.56 -23.72 2.16
N ASN A 351 -16.85 -22.77 3.05
CA ASN A 351 -18.20 -22.26 3.20
C ASN A 351 -18.47 -21.07 2.28
N THR A 352 -17.47 -20.21 2.08
CA THR A 352 -17.62 -18.92 1.41
C THR A 352 -16.36 -18.57 0.62
N VAL A 353 -16.53 -17.95 -0.55
CA VAL A 353 -15.47 -17.40 -1.40
C VAL A 353 -15.62 -15.89 -1.47
N LYS A 354 -14.57 -15.14 -1.11
CA LYS A 354 -14.53 -13.69 -1.28
C LYS A 354 -14.08 -13.33 -2.70
N TRP A 355 -15.00 -12.82 -3.51
CA TRP A 355 -14.75 -12.39 -4.88
C TRP A 355 -14.26 -10.94 -4.94
N CYS A 356 -13.19 -10.66 -5.67
CA CYS A 356 -12.70 -9.29 -5.86
C CYS A 356 -13.30 -8.66 -7.13
N ALA A 357 -14.08 -7.60 -6.95
CA ALA A 357 -14.69 -6.82 -8.03
C ALA A 357 -13.89 -5.52 -8.32
N ILE A 358 -13.74 -5.18 -9.60
CA ILE A 358 -13.01 -3.98 -10.05
C ILE A 358 -13.99 -2.83 -10.30
N GLY A 359 -13.93 -1.82 -9.44
CA GLY A 359 -14.77 -0.62 -9.51
C GLY A 359 -16.25 -0.87 -9.16
N HIS A 360 -17.03 0.21 -9.22
CA HIS A 360 -18.40 0.22 -8.70
C HIS A 360 -19.38 -0.70 -9.46
N GLN A 361 -19.28 -0.77 -10.79
CA GLN A 361 -20.23 -1.57 -11.59
C GLN A 361 -20.07 -3.08 -11.34
N GLU A 362 -18.83 -3.57 -11.27
CA GLU A 362 -18.58 -4.96 -10.91
C GLU A 362 -19.00 -5.24 -9.47
N ARG A 363 -18.77 -4.28 -8.56
CA ARG A 363 -19.20 -4.41 -7.16
C ARG A 363 -20.70 -4.64 -7.05
N LEU A 364 -21.52 -3.85 -7.75
CA LEU A 364 -22.98 -4.01 -7.75
C LEU A 364 -23.42 -5.40 -8.25
N LYS A 365 -22.82 -5.89 -9.35
CA LYS A 365 -23.11 -7.23 -9.86
C LYS A 365 -22.66 -8.32 -8.88
N CYS A 366 -21.53 -8.11 -8.22
CA CYS A 366 -21.03 -9.02 -7.19
C CYS A 366 -21.99 -9.06 -5.99
N ASP A 367 -22.46 -7.91 -5.50
CA ASP A 367 -23.40 -7.86 -4.38
C ASP A 367 -24.74 -8.55 -4.72
N GLU A 368 -25.22 -8.37 -5.96
CA GLU A 368 -26.37 -9.11 -6.49
C GLU A 368 -26.11 -10.62 -6.50
N TRP A 369 -24.93 -11.05 -6.94
CA TRP A 369 -24.51 -12.46 -6.87
C TRP A 369 -24.44 -12.98 -5.43
N SER A 370 -23.87 -12.19 -4.51
CA SER A 370 -23.71 -12.54 -3.09
C SER A 370 -25.06 -12.83 -2.44
N ILE A 371 -26.07 -11.98 -2.67
CA ILE A 371 -27.44 -12.15 -2.18
C ILE A 371 -28.05 -13.47 -2.71
N ASN A 372 -27.90 -13.75 -4.00
CA ASN A 372 -28.44 -14.96 -4.63
C ASN A 372 -27.66 -16.23 -4.20
N SER A 373 -26.37 -16.11 -3.90
CA SER A 373 -25.49 -17.24 -3.59
C SER A 373 -25.78 -17.96 -2.26
N LYS A 374 -26.76 -17.48 -1.46
CA LYS A 374 -27.11 -18.02 -0.13
C LYS A 374 -25.90 -18.06 0.83
N GLY A 375 -25.05 -17.03 0.78
CA GLY A 375 -23.87 -16.89 1.64
C GLY A 375 -22.61 -17.63 1.15
N LYS A 376 -22.63 -18.19 -0.06
CA LYS A 376 -21.46 -18.85 -0.68
C LYS A 376 -20.45 -17.87 -1.28
N ILE A 377 -20.90 -16.67 -1.65
CA ILE A 377 -20.07 -15.62 -2.24
C ILE A 377 -20.18 -14.37 -1.38
N GLU A 378 -19.01 -13.81 -1.04
CA GLU A 378 -18.86 -12.48 -0.45
C GLU A 378 -18.10 -11.60 -1.43
N CYS A 379 -18.26 -10.29 -1.32
CA CYS A 379 -17.64 -9.36 -2.26
C CYS A 379 -16.62 -8.47 -1.56
N GLU A 380 -15.49 -8.32 -2.21
CA GLU A 380 -14.47 -7.30 -1.99
C GLU A 380 -14.38 -6.42 -3.22
N SER A 381 -13.83 -5.22 -3.08
CA SER A 381 -13.60 -4.34 -4.23
C SER A 381 -12.25 -3.65 -4.20
N ALA A 382 -11.74 -3.33 -5.39
CA ALA A 382 -10.57 -2.49 -5.59
C ALA A 382 -10.75 -1.65 -6.87
N GLU A 383 -9.93 -0.62 -7.05
CA GLU A 383 -10.00 0.29 -8.21
C GLU A 383 -9.28 -0.26 -9.45
N THR A 384 -8.30 -1.16 -9.26
CA THR A 384 -7.49 -1.74 -10.33
C THR A 384 -7.33 -3.25 -10.17
N THR A 385 -7.04 -3.94 -11.27
CA THR A 385 -6.77 -5.38 -11.29
C THR A 385 -5.59 -5.77 -10.38
N GLU A 386 -4.51 -4.97 -10.39
CA GLU A 386 -3.34 -5.21 -9.55
C GLU A 386 -3.68 -5.15 -8.06
N ASP A 387 -4.52 -4.19 -7.66
CA ASP A 387 -4.93 -4.06 -6.26
C ASP A 387 -5.81 -5.23 -5.83
N CYS A 388 -6.65 -5.76 -6.72
CA CYS A 388 -7.37 -7.02 -6.46
C CYS A 388 -6.43 -8.22 -6.34
N ILE A 389 -5.40 -8.34 -7.19
CA ILE A 389 -4.36 -9.38 -7.05
C ILE A 389 -3.67 -9.24 -5.68
N ALA A 390 -3.34 -8.01 -5.27
CA ALA A 390 -2.76 -7.73 -3.95
C ALA A 390 -3.67 -8.19 -2.81
N LYS A 391 -4.98 -7.88 -2.88
CA LYS A 391 -5.98 -8.34 -1.91
C LYS A 391 -6.07 -9.87 -1.84
N ILE A 392 -5.98 -10.55 -2.98
CA ILE A 392 -5.95 -12.02 -3.02
C ILE A 392 -4.67 -12.56 -2.38
N MET A 393 -3.51 -11.97 -2.66
CA MET A 393 -2.26 -12.37 -2.01
C MET A 393 -2.29 -12.17 -0.48
N LYS A 394 -3.03 -11.16 0.00
CA LYS A 394 -3.15 -10.85 1.42
C LYS A 394 -4.18 -11.70 2.17
N GLY A 395 -5.08 -12.39 1.46
CA GLY A 395 -6.21 -13.06 2.11
C GLY A 395 -7.41 -12.15 2.41
N GLU A 396 -7.41 -10.92 1.89
CA GLU A 396 -8.56 -10.02 1.97
C GLU A 396 -9.64 -10.46 0.97
N ALA A 397 -9.23 -10.93 -0.21
CA ALA A 397 -10.07 -11.61 -1.20
C ALA A 397 -9.53 -13.03 -1.48
N ASP A 398 -10.33 -13.85 -2.17
CA ASP A 398 -9.98 -15.25 -2.48
C ASP A 398 -9.84 -15.50 -3.98
N ALA A 399 -10.65 -14.87 -4.83
CA ALA A 399 -10.65 -15.14 -6.27
C ALA A 399 -11.12 -13.96 -7.12
N MET A 400 -10.72 -13.96 -8.39
CA MET A 400 -11.25 -13.11 -9.46
C MET A 400 -10.96 -13.75 -10.83
N SER A 401 -11.70 -13.36 -11.87
CA SER A 401 -11.37 -13.71 -13.27
C SER A 401 -10.35 -12.73 -13.84
N LEU A 402 -9.31 -13.24 -14.49
CA LEU A 402 -8.22 -12.46 -15.08
C LEU A 402 -8.01 -12.77 -16.56
N ASP A 403 -7.61 -11.76 -17.31
CA ASP A 403 -7.06 -11.91 -18.65
C ASP A 403 -5.66 -12.56 -18.63
N GLY A 404 -5.26 -13.23 -19.71
CA GLY A 404 -3.97 -13.93 -19.84
C GLY A 404 -2.75 -13.10 -19.44
N GLY A 405 -2.76 -11.81 -19.73
CA GLY A 405 -1.71 -10.88 -19.30
C GLY A 405 -1.62 -10.75 -17.79
N PHE A 406 -2.75 -10.58 -17.09
CA PHE A 406 -2.80 -10.51 -15.63
C PHE A 406 -2.66 -11.87 -14.95
N ILE A 407 -2.99 -12.99 -15.62
CA ILE A 407 -2.67 -14.34 -15.13
C ILE A 407 -1.16 -14.53 -15.04
N TYR A 408 -0.38 -14.01 -15.98
CA TYR A 408 1.09 -14.01 -15.88
C TYR A 408 1.55 -13.24 -14.63
N ILE A 409 0.98 -12.05 -14.39
CA ILE A 409 1.28 -11.22 -13.22
C ILE A 409 0.95 -11.97 -11.93
N ALA A 410 -0.28 -12.47 -11.82
CA ALA A 410 -0.78 -13.24 -10.69
C ALA A 410 0.05 -14.51 -10.44
N GLY A 411 0.45 -15.21 -11.51
CA GLY A 411 1.32 -16.39 -11.45
C GLY A 411 2.71 -16.09 -10.91
N LYS A 412 3.32 -14.99 -11.35
CA LYS A 412 4.60 -14.50 -10.78
C LYS A 412 4.48 -14.08 -9.32
N CYS A 413 3.27 -13.74 -8.87
CA CYS A 413 2.93 -13.45 -7.49
C CYS A 413 2.57 -14.70 -6.66
N GLY A 414 2.62 -15.91 -7.24
CA GLY A 414 2.32 -17.17 -6.56
C GLY A 414 0.85 -17.57 -6.54
N LEU A 415 -0.02 -16.87 -7.29
CA LEU A 415 -1.41 -17.30 -7.49
C LEU A 415 -1.48 -18.37 -8.59
N VAL A 416 -2.49 -19.22 -8.52
CA VAL A 416 -2.70 -20.32 -9.47
C VAL A 416 -4.03 -20.19 -10.19
N PRO A 417 -4.10 -20.55 -11.48
CA PRO A 417 -5.36 -20.66 -12.20
C PRO A 417 -6.18 -21.83 -11.63
N VAL A 418 -7.51 -21.64 -11.55
CA VAL A 418 -8.47 -22.58 -10.95
C VAL A 418 -9.46 -23.10 -11.99
N LEU A 419 -10.11 -22.21 -12.72
CA LEU A 419 -11.08 -22.52 -13.78
C LEU A 419 -10.90 -21.57 -14.96
N ALA A 420 -11.13 -22.04 -16.18
CA ALA A 420 -11.04 -21.22 -17.39
C ALA A 420 -12.43 -20.81 -17.88
N GLU A 421 -12.59 -19.56 -18.31
CA GLU A 421 -13.77 -19.16 -19.06
C GLU A 421 -13.78 -19.87 -20.43
N ASN A 422 -14.87 -20.55 -20.77
CA ASN A 422 -15.06 -21.19 -22.07
C ASN A 422 -16.08 -20.43 -22.91
N TYR A 423 -15.75 -20.14 -24.17
CA TYR A 423 -16.56 -19.30 -25.05
C TYR A 423 -17.27 -20.07 -26.18
N LYS A 424 -16.79 -21.27 -26.55
CA LYS A 424 -17.21 -21.94 -27.80
C LYS A 424 -18.25 -23.06 -27.61
N THR A 425 -18.18 -23.85 -26.53
CA THR A 425 -19.03 -25.06 -26.38
C THR A 425 -19.72 -25.15 -25.02
N THR A 426 -21.05 -25.34 -25.03
CA THR A 426 -21.90 -25.54 -23.83
C THR A 426 -21.95 -27.01 -23.36
N SER A 427 -21.73 -27.98 -24.25
CA SER A 427 -21.92 -29.41 -23.99
C SER A 427 -20.83 -30.08 -23.12
N ASN A 428 -19.68 -29.42 -22.91
CA ASN A 428 -18.47 -30.04 -22.35
C ASN A 428 -18.02 -29.47 -21.00
N CYS A 429 -18.84 -28.67 -20.33
CA CYS A 429 -18.41 -28.00 -19.09
C CYS A 429 -18.23 -28.97 -17.90
N LYS A 430 -18.78 -30.20 -17.98
CA LYS A 430 -18.68 -31.25 -16.93
C LYS A 430 -18.43 -32.69 -17.43
N LYS A 431 -18.27 -32.98 -18.74
CA LYS A 431 -18.14 -34.38 -19.22
C LYS A 431 -16.71 -34.77 -19.64
N THR A 432 -16.13 -35.64 -18.82
CA THR A 432 -15.25 -36.80 -19.14
C THR A 432 -14.25 -36.67 -20.29
N VAL A 433 -12.98 -36.50 -19.91
CA VAL A 433 -11.74 -37.29 -20.22
C VAL A 433 -11.52 -37.89 -21.63
N GLU A 434 -12.52 -38.14 -22.49
CA GLU A 434 -12.30 -38.97 -23.68
C GLU A 434 -12.11 -38.24 -25.01
N LYS A 435 -12.34 -36.92 -25.12
CA LYS A 435 -11.79 -36.11 -26.22
C LYS A 435 -11.48 -34.73 -25.67
N GLY A 436 -10.18 -34.40 -25.60
CA GLY A 436 -9.65 -33.19 -24.98
C GLY A 436 -10.53 -31.96 -25.21
N VAL A 437 -10.90 -31.29 -24.11
CA VAL A 437 -11.59 -30.01 -24.18
C VAL A 437 -10.58 -29.04 -24.76
N SER A 438 -10.71 -28.76 -26.04
CA SER A 438 -9.87 -27.78 -26.68
C SER A 438 -10.33 -26.42 -26.14
N LEU A 439 -9.62 -25.92 -25.11
CA LEU A 439 -9.61 -24.51 -24.72
C LEU A 439 -8.96 -23.74 -25.88
N ILE A 440 -9.68 -23.68 -27.00
CA ILE A 440 -9.31 -22.98 -28.20
C ILE A 440 -9.40 -21.51 -27.80
N GLY A 441 -8.25 -20.97 -27.39
CA GLY A 441 -8.03 -19.57 -27.06
C GLY A 441 -8.72 -18.62 -28.04
N TYR A 442 -8.93 -17.37 -27.66
CA TYR A 442 -9.52 -16.38 -28.56
C TYR A 442 -8.46 -15.77 -29.51
N LEU A 443 -8.90 -15.20 -30.63
CA LEU A 443 -8.01 -14.55 -31.59
C LEU A 443 -7.84 -13.07 -31.26
N ALA A 444 -6.59 -12.62 -31.07
CA ALA A 444 -6.28 -11.21 -30.97
C ALA A 444 -6.12 -10.61 -32.37
N VAL A 445 -6.85 -9.54 -32.67
CA VAL A 445 -6.93 -8.93 -34.00
C VAL A 445 -6.69 -7.42 -33.93
N ALA A 446 -6.17 -6.87 -35.03
CA ALA A 446 -6.10 -5.42 -35.25
C ALA A 446 -7.21 -5.02 -36.24
N VAL A 447 -8.11 -4.15 -35.79
CA VAL A 447 -9.31 -3.76 -36.53
C VAL A 447 -9.17 -2.33 -37.02
N VAL A 448 -9.55 -2.08 -38.27
CA VAL A 448 -9.62 -0.75 -38.89
C VAL A 448 -10.97 -0.53 -39.54
N LYS A 449 -11.34 0.73 -39.79
CA LYS A 449 -12.53 1.07 -40.57
C LYS A 449 -12.30 0.70 -42.05
N SER A 450 -13.31 0.14 -42.71
CA SER A 450 -13.27 -0.17 -44.15
C SER A 450 -13.09 1.09 -45.01
N SER A 451 -13.48 2.26 -44.50
CA SER A 451 -13.28 3.57 -45.14
C SER A 451 -11.87 4.14 -44.95
N SER A 452 -11.02 3.52 -44.12
CA SER A 452 -9.65 3.99 -43.92
C SER A 452 -8.81 3.81 -45.20
N PRO A 453 -7.86 4.72 -45.48
CA PRO A 453 -6.99 4.68 -46.67
C PRO A 453 -6.36 3.30 -46.90
N GLU A 454 -6.34 2.78 -48.14
CA GLU A 454 -5.89 1.40 -48.43
C GLU A 454 -4.41 1.15 -48.11
N ASP A 455 -3.61 2.20 -47.97
CA ASP A 455 -2.21 2.16 -47.53
C ASP A 455 -2.02 1.94 -46.02
N LEU A 456 -3.08 2.05 -45.20
CA LEU A 456 -3.03 1.74 -43.76
C LEU A 456 -2.96 0.20 -43.54
N THR A 457 -1.76 -0.32 -43.42
CA THR A 457 -1.48 -1.76 -43.20
C THR A 457 -0.76 -1.95 -41.87
N TRP A 458 -0.51 -3.20 -41.47
CA TRP A 458 0.29 -3.50 -40.28
C TRP A 458 1.68 -2.81 -40.31
N ASN A 459 2.25 -2.63 -41.50
CA ASN A 459 3.58 -2.03 -41.68
C ASN A 459 3.55 -0.49 -41.68
N THR A 460 2.40 0.15 -41.81
CA THR A 460 2.27 1.63 -41.86
C THR A 460 1.56 2.21 -40.63
N LEU A 461 1.48 1.44 -39.54
CA LEU A 461 0.87 1.83 -38.27
C LEU A 461 1.57 3.00 -37.55
N GLN A 462 2.84 3.25 -37.88
CA GLN A 462 3.59 4.33 -37.25
C GLN A 462 2.93 5.70 -37.50
N GLY A 463 2.82 6.50 -36.44
CA GLY A 463 2.19 7.82 -36.46
C GLY A 463 0.66 7.81 -36.54
N LYS A 464 0.01 6.64 -36.53
CA LYS A 464 -1.46 6.53 -36.52
C LYS A 464 -2.02 6.60 -35.10
N LYS A 465 -3.34 6.72 -34.99
CA LYS A 465 -4.07 6.76 -33.72
C LYS A 465 -4.49 5.37 -33.29
N SER A 466 -4.11 4.93 -32.09
CA SER A 466 -4.38 3.58 -31.60
C SER A 466 -5.39 3.52 -30.44
N CYS A 467 -6.16 2.45 -30.39
CA CYS A 467 -7.11 2.15 -29.32
C CYS A 467 -6.80 0.79 -28.71
N HIS A 468 -6.63 0.74 -27.40
CA HIS A 468 -6.21 -0.45 -26.66
C HIS A 468 -7.20 -0.75 -25.54
N THR A 469 -7.36 -2.04 -25.20
CA THR A 469 -8.29 -2.45 -24.13
C THR A 469 -7.83 -1.97 -22.75
N ALA A 470 -6.56 -2.19 -22.42
CA ALA A 470 -5.80 -1.59 -21.32
C ALA A 470 -4.34 -2.05 -21.43
N VAL A 471 -3.44 -1.38 -20.73
CA VAL A 471 -2.05 -1.81 -20.54
C VAL A 471 -2.03 -3.20 -19.90
N ASP A 472 -1.03 -4.02 -20.25
CA ASP A 472 -0.80 -5.38 -19.77
C ASP A 472 -1.84 -6.44 -20.16
N ARG A 473 -2.93 -6.08 -20.85
CA ARG A 473 -3.90 -7.05 -21.39
C ARG A 473 -3.38 -7.73 -22.65
N THR A 474 -3.83 -8.95 -22.87
CA THR A 474 -3.32 -9.83 -23.92
C THR A 474 -3.50 -9.27 -25.34
N ALA A 475 -4.76 -9.13 -25.80
CA ALA A 475 -5.04 -8.66 -27.15
C ALA A 475 -4.81 -7.15 -27.33
N GLY A 476 -5.05 -6.36 -26.27
CA GLY A 476 -4.95 -4.90 -26.34
C GLY A 476 -3.52 -4.37 -26.23
N TRP A 477 -2.61 -5.12 -25.60
CA TRP A 477 -1.26 -4.64 -25.28
C TRP A 477 -0.17 -5.68 -25.55
N ASN A 478 -0.15 -6.81 -24.84
CA ASN A 478 1.01 -7.72 -24.87
C ASN A 478 1.30 -8.26 -26.27
N ILE A 479 0.28 -8.71 -27.00
CA ILE A 479 0.43 -9.21 -28.37
C ILE A 479 0.85 -8.09 -29.33
N PRO A 480 0.06 -7.00 -29.51
CA PRO A 480 0.42 -5.99 -30.49
C PRO A 480 1.73 -5.27 -30.14
N MET A 481 1.95 -4.90 -28.87
CA MET A 481 3.18 -4.23 -28.47
C MET A 481 4.38 -5.17 -28.51
N GLY A 482 4.18 -6.48 -28.31
CA GLY A 482 5.23 -7.49 -28.45
C GLY A 482 5.71 -7.62 -29.90
N LEU A 483 4.77 -7.63 -30.84
CA LEU A 483 5.08 -7.64 -32.27
C LEU A 483 5.68 -6.33 -32.76
N LEU A 484 5.36 -5.19 -32.13
CA LEU A 484 6.01 -3.91 -32.42
C LEU A 484 7.41 -3.85 -31.81
N TYR A 485 7.58 -4.31 -30.56
CA TYR A 485 8.86 -4.34 -29.87
C TYR A 485 9.91 -5.15 -30.63
N SER A 486 9.52 -6.30 -31.21
CA SER A 486 10.44 -7.09 -32.05
C SER A 486 10.91 -6.36 -33.32
N LYS A 487 10.17 -5.32 -33.77
CA LYS A 487 10.55 -4.47 -34.90
C LYS A 487 11.36 -3.23 -34.48
N ILE A 488 10.93 -2.54 -33.43
CA ILE A 488 11.50 -1.23 -33.02
C ILE A 488 12.62 -1.36 -31.97
N ASN A 489 12.65 -2.46 -31.22
CA ASN A 489 13.62 -2.79 -30.18
C ASN A 489 13.81 -1.72 -29.09
N HIS A 490 12.74 -0.97 -28.75
CA HIS A 490 12.70 -0.01 -27.65
C HIS A 490 11.30 0.06 -27.03
N CYS A 491 11.21 0.58 -25.80
CA CYS A 491 9.98 0.60 -25.01
C CYS A 491 9.14 1.88 -25.15
N GLU A 492 9.60 2.85 -25.95
CA GLU A 492 8.92 4.14 -26.22
C GLU A 492 7.75 3.98 -27.20
N PHE A 493 6.73 3.19 -26.83
CA PHE A 493 5.54 2.93 -27.65
C PHE A 493 4.70 4.19 -27.90
N ASP A 494 4.79 5.16 -26.99
CA ASP A 494 4.19 6.48 -27.08
C ASP A 494 4.78 7.38 -28.17
N LYS A 495 5.98 7.06 -28.66
CA LYS A 495 6.58 7.69 -29.84
C LYS A 495 6.25 6.96 -31.15
N PHE A 496 5.78 5.72 -31.07
CA PHE A 496 5.39 4.95 -32.25
C PHE A 496 4.03 5.40 -32.79
N PHE A 497 3.02 5.50 -31.92
CA PHE A 497 1.71 6.06 -32.27
C PHE A 497 1.69 7.57 -32.02
N SER A 498 0.94 8.32 -32.83
CA SER A 498 0.86 9.78 -32.64
C SER A 498 0.05 10.16 -31.40
N GLN A 499 -1.09 9.47 -31.21
CA GLN A 499 -1.98 9.60 -30.06
C GLN A 499 -2.68 8.26 -29.85
N GLY A 500 -3.10 7.95 -28.63
CA GLY A 500 -3.85 6.74 -28.37
C GLY A 500 -4.81 6.86 -27.19
N CYS A 501 -5.59 5.81 -26.99
CA CYS A 501 -6.17 5.51 -25.68
C CYS A 501 -5.73 4.11 -25.23
N ALA A 502 -4.83 4.08 -24.25
CA ALA A 502 -4.34 2.89 -23.56
C ALA A 502 -4.56 3.05 -22.05
N PRO A 503 -5.76 2.68 -21.55
CA PRO A 503 -6.09 2.80 -20.13
C PRO A 503 -5.05 2.11 -19.23
N GLY A 504 -4.61 2.81 -18.18
CA GLY A 504 -3.53 2.37 -17.29
C GLY A 504 -2.12 2.83 -17.67
N TYR A 505 -1.96 3.50 -18.82
CA TYR A 505 -0.68 4.14 -19.18
C TYR A 505 -0.49 5.47 -18.44
N GLU A 506 0.69 6.08 -18.55
CA GLU A 506 0.97 7.37 -17.90
C GLU A 506 0.08 8.48 -18.47
N ARG A 507 -0.67 9.18 -17.60
CA ARG A 507 -1.67 10.19 -17.99
C ARG A 507 -1.10 11.35 -18.82
N SER A 508 0.18 11.69 -18.66
CA SER A 508 0.86 12.74 -19.43
C SER A 508 1.31 12.28 -20.82
N SER A 509 1.21 10.98 -21.14
CA SER A 509 1.65 10.42 -22.41
C SER A 509 0.63 10.61 -23.54
N SER A 510 1.12 10.60 -24.78
CA SER A 510 0.32 10.58 -26.01
C SER A 510 -0.67 9.41 -26.05
N LEU A 511 -0.36 8.28 -25.40
CA LEU A 511 -1.21 7.10 -25.35
C LEU A 511 -2.45 7.24 -24.47
N CYS A 512 -2.59 8.33 -23.72
CA CYS A 512 -3.84 8.67 -23.01
C CYS A 512 -4.62 9.81 -23.67
N ALA A 513 -4.10 10.42 -24.75
CA ALA A 513 -4.65 11.64 -25.33
C ALA A 513 -6.05 11.48 -25.95
N LEU A 514 -6.41 10.28 -26.41
CA LEU A 514 -7.72 10.00 -27.01
C LEU A 514 -8.77 9.56 -26.00
N CYS A 515 -8.36 9.18 -24.78
CA CYS A 515 -9.24 8.64 -23.77
C CYS A 515 -10.35 9.63 -23.38
N ALA A 516 -11.54 9.11 -23.09
CA ALA A 516 -12.76 9.89 -23.02
C ALA A 516 -13.29 10.07 -21.59
N GLY A 517 -12.69 9.40 -20.60
CA GLY A 517 -13.09 9.43 -19.21
C GLY A 517 -14.53 8.96 -19.00
N SER A 518 -15.07 9.32 -17.83
CA SER A 518 -16.48 9.07 -17.49
C SER A 518 -17.36 10.20 -18.01
N GLU A 519 -18.61 9.86 -18.34
CA GLU A 519 -19.62 10.85 -18.74
C GLU A 519 -20.13 11.67 -17.55
N THR A 520 -20.14 11.09 -16.35
CA THR A 520 -20.72 11.69 -15.15
C THR A 520 -19.70 12.27 -14.20
N VAL A 521 -18.44 11.82 -14.26
CA VAL A 521 -17.37 12.22 -13.33
C VAL A 521 -16.15 12.71 -14.12
N PRO A 522 -15.78 14.00 -14.03
CA PRO A 522 -14.59 14.52 -14.70
C PRO A 522 -13.30 13.98 -14.06
N GLY A 523 -12.20 13.95 -14.83
CA GLY A 523 -10.88 13.53 -14.33
C GLY A 523 -10.64 12.02 -14.32
N LYS A 524 -11.49 11.26 -15.02
CA LYS A 524 -11.49 9.79 -15.09
C LYS A 524 -10.81 9.24 -16.35
N GLU A 525 -10.15 10.10 -17.11
CA GLU A 525 -9.46 9.75 -18.34
C GLU A 525 -8.31 8.76 -18.08
N CYS A 526 -8.24 7.75 -18.94
CA CYS A 526 -7.19 6.73 -18.95
C CYS A 526 -7.12 5.85 -17.68
N GLU A 527 -8.16 5.84 -16.83
CA GLU A 527 -8.26 4.91 -15.71
C GLU A 527 -8.44 3.46 -16.22
N PRO A 528 -7.71 2.45 -15.70
CA PRO A 528 -7.81 1.07 -16.15
C PRO A 528 -9.03 0.34 -15.55
N ASN A 529 -10.20 0.96 -15.61
CA ASN A 529 -11.46 0.41 -15.12
C ASN A 529 -12.66 0.98 -15.92
N ASN A 530 -13.86 0.52 -15.58
CA ASN A 530 -15.10 0.86 -16.31
C ASN A 530 -15.54 2.34 -16.17
N ASN A 531 -14.81 3.19 -15.43
CA ASN A 531 -15.03 4.64 -15.46
C ASN A 531 -14.60 5.25 -16.80
N GLU A 532 -13.59 4.67 -17.46
CA GLU A 532 -13.14 5.09 -18.79
C GLU A 532 -14.01 4.44 -19.86
N ARG A 533 -14.73 5.25 -20.65
CA ARG A 533 -15.63 4.73 -21.70
C ARG A 533 -14.92 3.95 -22.80
N TYR A 534 -13.62 4.18 -23.00
CA TYR A 534 -12.79 3.44 -23.94
C TYR A 534 -12.04 2.26 -23.32
N TYR A 535 -12.34 1.89 -22.07
CA TYR A 535 -11.76 0.73 -21.41
C TYR A 535 -12.37 -0.60 -21.89
N GLY A 536 -11.52 -1.63 -21.90
CA GLY A 536 -11.90 -3.00 -22.24
C GLY A 536 -12.12 -3.23 -23.73
N TYR A 537 -12.60 -4.42 -24.08
CA TYR A 537 -12.79 -4.82 -25.48
C TYR A 537 -13.74 -3.88 -26.21
N THR A 538 -14.90 -3.65 -25.60
CA THR A 538 -15.92 -2.81 -26.22
C THR A 538 -15.52 -1.34 -26.25
N GLY A 539 -14.86 -0.84 -25.21
CA GLY A 539 -14.38 0.54 -25.18
C GLY A 539 -13.30 0.80 -26.24
N ALA A 540 -12.37 -0.12 -26.44
CA ALA A 540 -11.35 0.01 -27.48
C ALA A 540 -11.97 0.00 -28.90
N PHE A 541 -13.01 -0.80 -29.12
CA PHE A 541 -13.75 -0.79 -30.38
C PHE A 541 -14.55 0.52 -30.57
N ARG A 542 -15.18 1.02 -29.50
CA ARG A 542 -15.84 2.34 -29.49
C ARG A 542 -14.86 3.47 -29.83
N CYS A 543 -13.64 3.41 -29.26
CA CYS A 543 -12.57 4.36 -29.56
C CYS A 543 -12.21 4.37 -31.06
N LEU A 544 -12.17 3.23 -31.74
CA LEU A 544 -11.95 3.16 -33.20
C LEU A 544 -13.08 3.84 -33.98
N VAL A 545 -14.32 3.63 -33.57
CA VAL A 545 -15.49 4.24 -34.21
C VAL A 545 -15.44 5.76 -34.08
N GLU A 546 -15.15 6.27 -32.89
CA GLU A 546 -15.27 7.70 -32.59
C GLU A 546 -14.00 8.52 -32.87
N ARG A 547 -12.78 7.97 -32.69
CA ARG A 547 -11.53 8.77 -32.69
C ARG A 547 -10.30 8.12 -33.34
N GLY A 548 -10.10 6.83 -33.13
CA GLY A 548 -8.88 6.11 -33.53
C GLY A 548 -8.85 5.66 -34.99
N ASP A 549 -7.67 5.22 -35.44
CA ASP A 549 -7.44 4.63 -36.76
C ASP A 549 -7.40 3.09 -36.69
N VAL A 550 -6.88 2.54 -35.59
CA VAL A 550 -6.76 1.10 -35.34
C VAL A 550 -7.19 0.76 -33.91
N ALA A 551 -7.91 -0.35 -33.72
CA ALA A 551 -8.19 -0.94 -32.42
C ALA A 551 -7.61 -2.34 -32.28
N PHE A 552 -7.02 -2.64 -31.12
CA PHE A 552 -6.52 -3.96 -30.77
C PHE A 552 -7.49 -4.65 -29.81
N VAL A 553 -8.22 -5.63 -30.31
CA VAL A 553 -9.33 -6.32 -29.61
C VAL A 553 -9.34 -7.81 -29.96
N LYS A 554 -10.33 -8.55 -29.44
CA LYS A 554 -10.62 -9.93 -29.89
C LYS A 554 -11.59 -9.90 -31.07
N GLU A 555 -11.60 -10.95 -31.90
CA GLU A 555 -12.47 -11.04 -33.08
C GLU A 555 -13.97 -10.91 -32.73
N GLU A 556 -14.40 -11.49 -31.61
CA GLU A 556 -15.82 -11.56 -31.26
C GLU A 556 -16.37 -10.19 -30.87
N THR A 557 -15.50 -9.24 -30.52
CA THR A 557 -15.90 -7.88 -30.15
C THR A 557 -16.61 -7.16 -31.28
N ILE A 558 -16.19 -7.38 -32.53
CA ILE A 558 -16.86 -6.78 -33.68
C ILE A 558 -18.27 -7.35 -33.79
N ASP A 559 -18.39 -8.68 -33.79
CA ASP A 559 -19.67 -9.38 -33.88
C ASP A 559 -20.65 -9.03 -32.76
N GLN A 560 -20.15 -8.71 -31.57
CA GLN A 560 -20.95 -8.30 -30.40
C GLN A 560 -21.46 -6.86 -30.49
N ASN A 561 -20.81 -6.00 -31.28
CA ASN A 561 -21.10 -4.57 -31.34
C ASN A 561 -21.62 -4.09 -32.71
N THR A 562 -21.88 -5.00 -33.65
CA THR A 562 -22.44 -4.70 -34.98
C THR A 562 -23.71 -5.50 -35.27
N GLY A 563 -24.46 -5.13 -36.30
CA GLY A 563 -25.65 -5.85 -36.75
C GLY A 563 -26.81 -5.75 -35.76
N GLY A 564 -26.94 -4.61 -35.05
CA GLY A 564 -28.01 -4.36 -34.08
C GLY A 564 -27.90 -5.10 -32.75
N LYS A 565 -26.85 -5.90 -32.51
CA LYS A 565 -26.69 -6.65 -31.25
C LYS A 565 -26.38 -5.78 -30.04
N ASN A 566 -25.74 -4.64 -30.26
CA ASN A 566 -25.52 -3.62 -29.25
C ASN A 566 -26.43 -2.43 -29.53
N THR A 567 -27.39 -2.20 -28.63
CA THR A 567 -28.43 -1.17 -28.76
C THR A 567 -27.98 0.23 -28.35
N ALA A 568 -26.74 0.40 -27.88
CA ALA A 568 -26.20 1.71 -27.52
C ALA A 568 -26.11 2.64 -28.73
N ASP A 569 -26.29 3.95 -28.52
CA ASP A 569 -26.38 4.94 -29.61
C ASP A 569 -25.18 4.96 -30.56
N TRP A 570 -23.97 4.70 -30.06
CA TRP A 570 -22.75 4.68 -30.87
C TRP A 570 -22.60 3.42 -31.74
N ALA A 571 -23.37 2.35 -31.47
CA ALA A 571 -23.20 1.02 -32.06
C ALA A 571 -24.41 0.50 -32.85
N LYS A 572 -25.61 1.04 -32.60
CA LYS A 572 -26.88 0.53 -33.14
C LYS A 572 -26.92 0.40 -34.66
N ASP A 573 -26.25 1.30 -35.38
CA ASP A 573 -26.26 1.36 -36.84
C ASP A 573 -25.02 0.71 -37.49
N LEU A 574 -24.08 0.19 -36.70
CA LEU A 574 -22.83 -0.37 -37.21
C LEU A 574 -23.04 -1.75 -37.86
N GLN A 575 -22.45 -1.96 -39.04
CA GLN A 575 -22.44 -3.23 -39.74
C GLN A 575 -21.04 -3.84 -39.77
N LYS A 576 -20.94 -5.16 -39.90
CA LYS A 576 -19.64 -5.88 -39.85
C LYS A 576 -18.75 -5.50 -41.03
N GLU A 577 -19.36 -5.18 -42.17
CA GLU A 577 -18.72 -4.78 -43.43
C GLU A 577 -18.05 -3.39 -43.32
N ASN A 578 -18.41 -2.58 -42.32
CA ASN A 578 -17.77 -1.30 -42.05
C ASN A 578 -16.35 -1.44 -41.49
N PHE A 579 -15.88 -2.67 -41.23
CA PHE A 579 -14.57 -2.94 -40.63
C PHE A 579 -13.78 -4.00 -41.42
N LYS A 580 -12.45 -3.88 -41.38
CA LYS A 580 -11.48 -4.84 -41.91
C LYS A 580 -10.44 -5.17 -40.83
N LEU A 581 -9.78 -6.31 -40.98
CA LEU A 581 -8.67 -6.75 -40.14
C LEU A 581 -7.33 -6.45 -40.81
N LEU A 582 -6.34 -6.01 -40.03
CA LEU A 582 -4.96 -5.91 -40.47
C LEU A 582 -4.22 -7.21 -40.15
N CYS A 583 -3.66 -7.83 -41.18
CA CYS A 583 -2.91 -9.06 -41.03
C CYS A 583 -1.41 -8.74 -40.85
N PRO A 584 -0.64 -9.54 -40.09
CA PRO A 584 0.79 -9.32 -39.90
C PRO A 584 1.62 -9.32 -41.20
N ASP A 585 1.13 -9.99 -42.25
CA ASP A 585 1.73 -10.03 -43.60
C ASP A 585 1.58 -8.72 -44.39
N GLY A 586 0.87 -7.72 -43.84
CA GLY A 586 0.62 -6.43 -44.47
C GLY A 586 -0.68 -6.37 -45.28
N THR A 587 -1.42 -7.48 -45.42
CA THR A 587 -2.71 -7.50 -46.10
C THR A 587 -3.86 -7.06 -45.20
N ARG A 588 -5.02 -6.83 -45.82
CA ARG A 588 -6.29 -6.57 -45.13
C ARG A 588 -7.30 -7.63 -45.50
N LYS A 589 -8.02 -8.17 -44.53
CA LYS A 589 -9.09 -9.16 -44.78
C LYS A 589 -10.41 -8.76 -44.13
N PRO A 590 -11.55 -9.25 -44.64
CA PRO A 590 -12.83 -9.11 -43.97
C PRO A 590 -12.81 -9.73 -42.57
N VAL A 591 -13.64 -9.22 -41.66
CA VAL A 591 -13.73 -9.73 -40.27
C VAL A 591 -14.19 -11.19 -40.21
N THR A 592 -14.86 -11.70 -41.23
CA THR A 592 -15.25 -13.12 -41.35
C THR A 592 -14.08 -14.08 -41.56
N GLU A 593 -12.91 -13.57 -41.97
CA GLU A 593 -11.71 -14.37 -42.23
C GLU A 593 -10.66 -14.26 -41.11
N ALA A 594 -11.10 -13.96 -39.89
CA ALA A 594 -10.23 -13.77 -38.74
C ALA A 594 -9.33 -14.98 -38.42
N GLU A 595 -9.78 -16.22 -38.61
CA GLU A 595 -8.94 -17.43 -38.47
C GLU A 595 -7.76 -17.48 -39.48
N ASN A 596 -7.81 -16.68 -40.55
CA ASN A 596 -6.73 -16.52 -41.53
C ASN A 596 -6.06 -15.13 -41.47
N CYS A 597 -6.41 -14.29 -40.50
CA CYS A 597 -5.90 -12.93 -40.32
C CYS A 597 -6.04 -12.47 -38.86
N TYR A 598 -5.05 -12.85 -38.05
CA TYR A 598 -4.97 -12.50 -36.63
C TYR A 598 -3.51 -12.23 -36.25
N LEU A 599 -3.30 -11.57 -35.10
CA LEU A 599 -1.96 -11.26 -34.59
C LEU A 599 -1.35 -12.45 -33.85
N ALA A 600 -2.11 -13.04 -32.92
CA ALA A 600 -1.78 -14.27 -32.22
C ALA A 600 -3.04 -14.88 -31.58
N ARG A 601 -2.98 -16.17 -31.23
CA ARG A 601 -4.01 -16.82 -30.42
C ARG A 601 -3.67 -16.61 -28.94
N SER A 602 -4.65 -16.14 -28.18
CA SER A 602 -4.53 -15.85 -26.75
C SER A 602 -5.14 -16.95 -25.90
N PRO A 603 -4.56 -17.32 -24.74
CA PRO A 603 -5.25 -18.15 -23.75
C PRO A 603 -6.55 -17.47 -23.30
N ASN A 604 -7.52 -18.28 -22.86
CA ASN A 604 -8.78 -17.78 -22.30
C ASN A 604 -8.52 -17.03 -20.98
N HIS A 605 -9.50 -16.23 -20.56
CA HIS A 605 -9.47 -15.72 -19.20
C HIS A 605 -9.65 -16.89 -18.22
N ALA A 606 -9.09 -16.76 -17.02
CA ALA A 606 -9.24 -17.75 -15.97
C ALA A 606 -9.41 -17.11 -14.61
N VAL A 607 -10.16 -17.82 -13.77
CA VAL A 607 -10.24 -17.55 -12.34
C VAL A 607 -8.92 -17.94 -11.71
N VAL A 608 -8.32 -17.03 -10.95
CA VAL A 608 -7.12 -17.30 -10.15
C VAL A 608 -7.43 -17.25 -8.67
N SER A 609 -6.67 -17.99 -7.88
CA SER A 609 -6.75 -17.99 -6.42
C SER A 609 -5.40 -18.34 -5.79
N ARG A 610 -5.31 -18.27 -4.45
CA ARG A 610 -4.18 -18.84 -3.72
C ARG A 610 -4.23 -20.36 -3.74
N GLN A 611 -3.08 -21.01 -3.63
CA GLN A 611 -2.97 -22.47 -3.66
C GLN A 611 -3.83 -23.16 -2.58
N ASP A 612 -3.93 -22.57 -1.37
CA ASP A 612 -4.73 -23.09 -0.25
C ASP A 612 -6.26 -23.00 -0.49
N LYS A 613 -6.69 -22.07 -1.34
CA LYS A 613 -8.11 -21.84 -1.66
C LYS A 613 -8.55 -22.37 -3.02
N ALA A 614 -7.62 -22.81 -3.88
CA ALA A 614 -7.92 -23.23 -5.25
C ALA A 614 -9.02 -24.31 -5.32
N ALA A 615 -8.92 -25.39 -4.53
CA ALA A 615 -9.92 -26.45 -4.50
C ALA A 615 -11.30 -25.95 -4.01
N CYS A 616 -11.30 -25.06 -3.01
CA CYS A 616 -12.50 -24.44 -2.48
C CYS A 616 -13.21 -23.57 -3.53
N VAL A 617 -12.44 -22.72 -4.22
CA VAL A 617 -12.95 -21.86 -5.30
C VAL A 617 -13.51 -22.70 -6.45
N GLN A 618 -12.82 -23.78 -6.84
CA GLN A 618 -13.29 -24.69 -7.88
C GLN A 618 -14.66 -25.30 -7.53
N GLU A 619 -14.81 -25.81 -6.30
CA GLU A 619 -16.05 -26.43 -5.83
C GLU A 619 -17.22 -25.43 -5.81
N VAL A 620 -17.02 -24.27 -5.17
CA VAL A 620 -18.08 -23.25 -5.03
C VAL A 620 -18.50 -22.72 -6.39
N LEU A 621 -17.56 -22.38 -7.28
CA LEU A 621 -17.90 -21.90 -8.62
C LEU A 621 -18.56 -22.97 -9.48
N GLY A 622 -18.17 -24.24 -9.32
CA GLY A 622 -18.81 -25.39 -9.96
C GLY A 622 -20.29 -25.56 -9.57
N GLN A 623 -20.65 -25.20 -8.34
CA GLN A 623 -22.03 -25.15 -7.85
C GLN A 623 -22.75 -23.88 -8.34
N GLN A 624 -22.14 -22.71 -8.20
CA GLN A 624 -22.73 -21.43 -8.59
C GLN A 624 -23.05 -21.36 -10.09
N GLN A 625 -22.18 -21.87 -10.96
CA GLN A 625 -22.47 -21.89 -12.41
C GLN A 625 -23.56 -22.90 -12.79
N ALA A 626 -23.82 -23.92 -11.95
CA ALA A 626 -24.91 -24.87 -12.21
C ALA A 626 -26.28 -24.25 -11.90
N GLU A 627 -26.34 -23.31 -10.95
CA GLU A 627 -27.58 -22.60 -10.57
C GLU A 627 -27.78 -21.32 -11.41
N TYR A 628 -26.70 -20.56 -11.69
CA TYR A 628 -26.75 -19.23 -12.30
C TYR A 628 -26.03 -19.10 -13.66
N GLY A 629 -25.55 -20.22 -14.23
CA GLY A 629 -24.91 -20.25 -15.54
C GLY A 629 -25.88 -20.15 -16.71
N LYS A 630 -25.35 -20.17 -17.95
CA LYS A 630 -26.16 -20.19 -19.17
C LYS A 630 -26.54 -21.63 -19.55
N ASN A 631 -27.83 -21.94 -19.55
CA ASN A 631 -28.37 -23.18 -20.10
C ASN A 631 -28.84 -23.00 -21.55
N GLU A 632 -29.23 -24.09 -22.22
CA GLU A 632 -29.74 -24.06 -23.61
C GLU A 632 -30.97 -23.14 -23.79
N ASN A 633 -31.74 -22.92 -22.70
CA ASN A 633 -32.91 -22.03 -22.67
C ASN A 633 -32.61 -20.62 -22.10
N GLY A 634 -31.33 -20.26 -21.94
CA GLY A 634 -30.92 -19.01 -21.30
C GLY A 634 -30.72 -19.15 -19.79
N CYS A 635 -30.90 -18.04 -19.07
CA CYS A 635 -30.75 -17.96 -17.63
C CYS A 635 -32.10 -18.24 -16.96
N LEU A 636 -32.15 -19.25 -16.09
CA LEU A 636 -33.40 -19.73 -15.45
C LEU A 636 -33.76 -18.98 -14.16
N SER A 637 -32.84 -18.18 -13.63
CA SER A 637 -32.97 -17.43 -12.37
C SER A 637 -33.03 -15.93 -12.64
N ASP A 638 -33.50 -15.16 -11.66
CA ASP A 638 -33.46 -13.69 -11.67
C ASP A 638 -32.02 -13.15 -11.78
N PHE A 639 -31.01 -13.95 -11.44
CA PHE A 639 -29.59 -13.61 -11.56
C PHE A 639 -28.83 -14.51 -12.55
N CYS A 640 -28.00 -13.87 -13.38
CA CYS A 640 -27.23 -14.53 -14.44
C CYS A 640 -25.74 -14.22 -14.33
N LEU A 641 -24.93 -15.25 -14.10
CA LEU A 641 -23.50 -15.08 -13.81
C LEU A 641 -22.72 -14.52 -15.01
N PHE A 642 -22.99 -15.05 -16.21
CA PHE A 642 -22.28 -14.70 -17.46
C PHE A 642 -23.03 -13.69 -18.33
N GLN A 643 -23.84 -12.83 -17.72
CA GLN A 643 -24.50 -11.71 -18.39
C GLN A 643 -24.35 -10.45 -17.52
N SER A 644 -24.23 -9.29 -18.13
CA SER A 644 -24.11 -8.03 -17.42
C SER A 644 -25.00 -6.93 -18.02
N LYS A 645 -25.38 -5.96 -17.19
CA LYS A 645 -26.21 -4.80 -17.60
C LYS A 645 -25.43 -3.86 -18.52
N THR A 646 -24.13 -3.71 -18.23
CA THR A 646 -23.19 -3.01 -19.10
C THR A 646 -22.45 -4.04 -19.95
N LYS A 647 -21.16 -4.30 -19.68
CA LYS A 647 -20.32 -5.20 -20.49
C LYS A 647 -19.24 -5.84 -19.64
N ASP A 648 -19.06 -7.15 -19.81
CA ASP A 648 -17.97 -7.97 -19.26
C ASP A 648 -17.73 -7.77 -17.74
N LEU A 649 -18.78 -7.58 -16.93
CA LEU A 649 -18.67 -7.41 -15.48
C LEU A 649 -18.40 -8.76 -14.79
N LEU A 650 -17.31 -8.86 -14.02
CA LEU A 650 -16.80 -10.06 -13.31
C LEU A 650 -16.26 -11.17 -14.24
N PHE A 651 -17.03 -11.49 -15.28
CA PHE A 651 -16.72 -12.46 -16.33
C PHE A 651 -17.07 -11.85 -17.67
N ARG A 652 -16.47 -12.36 -18.74
CA ARG A 652 -16.91 -11.97 -20.09
C ARG A 652 -18.35 -12.41 -20.35
N ASP A 653 -19.12 -11.57 -21.03
CA ASP A 653 -20.53 -11.85 -21.35
C ASP A 653 -20.71 -12.99 -22.36
N ASP A 654 -19.67 -13.30 -23.14
CA ASP A 654 -19.65 -14.44 -24.06
C ASP A 654 -19.24 -15.77 -23.40
N THR A 655 -18.97 -15.77 -22.09
CA THR A 655 -18.71 -16.99 -21.32
C THR A 655 -19.93 -17.91 -21.37
N LYS A 656 -19.69 -19.15 -21.79
CA LYS A 656 -20.66 -20.24 -21.80
C LYS A 656 -20.65 -20.96 -20.46
N CYS A 657 -19.45 -21.23 -19.93
CA CYS A 657 -19.25 -21.87 -18.63
C CYS A 657 -17.81 -21.67 -18.14
N LEU A 658 -17.56 -22.10 -16.90
CA LEU A 658 -16.23 -22.22 -16.32
C LEU A 658 -15.78 -23.69 -16.42
N ALA A 659 -14.72 -23.94 -17.18
CA ALA A 659 -14.18 -25.27 -17.48
C ALA A 659 -12.96 -25.61 -16.61
N GLU A 660 -12.79 -26.90 -16.33
CA GLU A 660 -11.62 -27.42 -15.62
C GLU A 660 -10.35 -27.33 -16.48
N LEU A 661 -9.20 -27.16 -15.82
CA LEU A 661 -7.92 -26.89 -16.47
C LEU A 661 -7.18 -28.14 -16.98
N GLN A 662 -7.72 -29.34 -16.78
CA GLN A 662 -7.16 -30.61 -17.26
C GLN A 662 -5.66 -30.81 -16.91
N GLY A 663 -5.26 -30.46 -15.67
CA GLY A 663 -3.88 -30.57 -15.21
C GLY A 663 -2.98 -29.35 -15.51
N ARG A 664 -3.49 -28.32 -16.20
CA ARG A 664 -2.79 -27.04 -16.42
C ARG A 664 -2.96 -26.10 -15.21
N THR A 665 -2.50 -26.53 -14.04
CA THR A 665 -2.72 -25.84 -12.76
C THR A 665 -1.69 -24.75 -12.45
N THR A 666 -0.64 -24.61 -13.27
CA THR A 666 0.31 -23.50 -13.17
C THR A 666 0.05 -22.45 -14.24
N TYR A 667 0.42 -21.19 -13.99
CA TYR A 667 0.26 -20.14 -15.00
C TYR A 667 1.10 -20.44 -16.26
N GLU A 668 2.29 -21.06 -16.14
CA GLU A 668 3.08 -21.40 -17.33
C GLU A 668 2.41 -22.47 -18.19
N SER A 669 1.90 -23.54 -17.56
CA SER A 669 1.22 -24.62 -18.27
C SER A 669 -0.12 -24.17 -18.84
N TYR A 670 -0.82 -23.26 -18.15
CA TYR A 670 -2.09 -22.70 -18.61
C TYR A 670 -1.92 -21.75 -19.80
N LEU A 671 -1.00 -20.78 -19.68
CA LEU A 671 -0.76 -19.77 -20.72
C LEU A 671 0.02 -20.32 -21.92
N GLY A 672 0.87 -21.33 -21.68
CA GLY A 672 1.76 -21.93 -22.68
C GLY A 672 3.10 -21.20 -22.80
N ALA A 673 4.15 -21.96 -23.14
CA ALA A 673 5.54 -21.48 -23.18
C ALA A 673 5.75 -20.31 -24.15
N GLU A 674 5.10 -20.32 -25.31
CA GLU A 674 5.20 -19.25 -26.31
C GLU A 674 4.68 -17.92 -25.74
N TYR A 675 3.50 -17.94 -25.11
CA TYR A 675 2.91 -16.75 -24.51
C TYR A 675 3.74 -16.22 -23.34
N VAL A 676 4.19 -17.11 -22.45
CA VAL A 676 5.05 -16.75 -21.30
C VAL A 676 6.36 -16.12 -21.76
N THR A 677 6.96 -16.64 -22.83
CA THR A 677 8.19 -16.09 -23.42
C THR A 677 7.93 -14.72 -24.05
N ALA A 678 6.86 -14.58 -24.83
CA ALA A 678 6.50 -13.31 -25.47
C ALA A 678 6.23 -12.20 -24.45
N VAL A 679 5.41 -12.48 -23.43
CA VAL A 679 5.14 -11.54 -22.35
C VAL A 679 6.43 -11.27 -21.56
N GLY A 680 7.22 -12.30 -21.24
CA GLY A 680 8.50 -12.16 -20.55
C GLY A 680 9.49 -11.22 -21.24
N ASN A 681 9.57 -11.28 -22.57
CA ASN A 681 10.41 -10.38 -23.37
C ASN A 681 9.89 -8.93 -23.32
N LEU A 682 8.57 -8.74 -23.40
CA LEU A 682 7.96 -7.41 -23.31
C LEU A 682 8.07 -6.79 -21.90
N ARG A 683 8.33 -7.58 -20.85
CA ARG A 683 8.43 -7.07 -19.48
C ARG A 683 9.58 -6.10 -19.27
N GLN A 684 10.61 -6.10 -20.12
CA GLN A 684 11.64 -5.05 -20.10
C GLN A 684 11.05 -3.65 -20.33
N CYS A 685 9.86 -3.58 -20.94
CA CYS A 685 9.11 -2.36 -21.23
C CYS A 685 7.90 -2.14 -20.32
N SER A 686 7.70 -2.98 -19.30
CA SER A 686 6.54 -2.93 -18.42
C SER A 686 6.63 -1.74 -17.46
N THR A 687 5.55 -0.96 -17.40
CA THR A 687 5.39 0.17 -16.45
C THR A 687 4.64 -0.23 -15.17
N SER A 688 4.17 -1.48 -15.06
CA SER A 688 3.50 -1.99 -13.87
C SER A 688 4.37 -1.84 -12.62
N LYS A 689 3.88 -1.04 -11.66
CA LYS A 689 4.53 -0.84 -10.35
C LYS A 689 4.37 -2.05 -9.42
N PHE A 690 3.51 -2.99 -9.80
CA PHE A 690 3.24 -4.23 -9.06
C PHE A 690 4.28 -5.32 -9.38
N LEU A 691 4.99 -5.20 -10.50
CA LEU A 691 5.98 -6.17 -10.96
C LEU A 691 7.39 -5.58 -11.04
N THR A 692 8.30 -6.06 -10.18
CA THR A 692 9.64 -6.64 -10.51
C THR A 692 10.53 -6.69 -9.25
N PRO A 693 11.37 -7.73 -9.04
CA PRO A 693 11.73 -8.85 -9.91
C PRO A 693 10.77 -10.06 -9.79
N PRO A 694 10.82 -11.00 -10.76
CA PRO A 694 10.11 -12.28 -10.65
C PRO A 694 10.64 -13.00 -9.42
N ASN A 695 9.79 -13.71 -8.68
CA ASN A 695 10.30 -14.58 -7.63
C ASN A 695 11.19 -13.82 -6.62
N TYR A 696 10.75 -12.65 -6.09
CA TYR A 696 11.57 -11.89 -5.12
C TYR A 696 12.15 -12.82 -4.04
N HIS A 697 11.38 -13.84 -3.61
CA HIS A 697 11.77 -14.91 -2.69
C HIS A 697 12.02 -16.31 -3.31
N SER A 698 11.79 -16.53 -4.61
CA SER A 698 11.89 -17.86 -5.23
C SER A 698 13.21 -18.08 -5.97
N ARG A 699 13.68 -19.33 -5.97
CA ARG A 699 14.99 -19.80 -6.47
C ARG A 699 15.19 -19.63 -7.99
N ASP A 700 14.12 -19.41 -8.74
CA ASP A 700 14.16 -19.31 -10.20
C ASP A 700 14.12 -17.85 -10.67
N ALA A 701 15.12 -17.06 -10.25
CA ALA A 701 15.39 -15.77 -10.89
C ALA A 701 16.15 -16.02 -12.21
N PRO A 702 15.78 -15.36 -13.33
CA PRO A 702 16.52 -15.50 -14.57
C PRO A 702 17.93 -14.94 -14.39
N LEU A 703 18.90 -15.81 -14.69
CA LEU A 703 20.32 -15.52 -14.82
C LEU A 703 20.54 -14.19 -15.57
N ARG A 704 21.14 -13.20 -14.90
CA ARG A 704 21.92 -12.19 -15.62
C ARG A 704 23.20 -12.88 -16.08
N THR A 705 23.16 -13.51 -17.25
CA THR A 705 24.40 -13.84 -17.94
C THR A 705 25.06 -12.54 -18.38
N SER A 706 26.26 -12.30 -17.87
CA SER A 706 27.22 -11.41 -18.50
C SER A 706 27.31 -11.79 -19.98
N ALA A 707 27.06 -10.83 -20.86
CA ALA A 707 27.27 -10.96 -22.29
C ALA A 707 28.62 -11.66 -22.54
N GLN A 708 28.55 -12.85 -23.13
CA GLN A 708 29.71 -13.54 -23.65
C GLN A 708 30.28 -12.69 -24.77
N SER A 709 31.53 -12.29 -24.57
CA SER A 709 32.44 -11.94 -25.65
C SER A 709 32.49 -13.09 -26.67
N ALA A 710 32.05 -12.82 -27.89
CA ALA A 710 32.51 -13.49 -29.08
C ALA A 710 32.80 -12.41 -30.11
N GLY A 711 34.09 -12.13 -30.30
CA GLY A 711 34.58 -11.02 -31.09
C GLY A 711 34.55 -11.24 -32.59
N THR A 712 34.72 -10.13 -33.31
CA THR A 712 35.55 -10.12 -34.51
C THR A 712 36.36 -8.83 -34.53
N ARG A 713 37.67 -9.02 -34.76
CA ARG A 713 38.76 -8.05 -34.75
C ARG A 713 38.61 -6.99 -35.85
N CYS A 714 38.96 -5.76 -35.54
CA CYS A 714 39.81 -4.94 -36.41
C CYS A 714 40.89 -4.27 -35.56
N ILE A 715 42.12 -4.68 -35.82
CA ILE A 715 43.38 -4.11 -35.32
C ILE A 715 43.83 -3.01 -36.29
N CYS A 716 44.50 -1.99 -35.75
CA CYS A 716 45.51 -1.06 -36.34
C CYS A 716 45.19 0.36 -35.84
N GLY A 717 46.09 1.16 -35.25
CA GLY A 717 47.52 1.08 -35.02
C GLY A 717 47.99 2.50 -34.65
N ALA A 718 48.94 2.57 -33.72
CA ALA A 718 50.01 3.57 -33.60
C ALA A 718 49.72 5.08 -33.87
N ARG A 719 49.86 5.88 -32.80
CA ARG A 719 50.54 7.20 -32.80
C ARG A 719 51.90 7.11 -33.52
N PRO A 720 52.49 8.18 -34.13
CA PRO A 720 53.06 9.28 -33.33
C PRO A 720 53.29 10.67 -34.00
N ARG A 721 53.48 11.69 -33.12
CA ARG A 721 54.48 12.80 -33.13
C ARG A 721 54.50 13.77 -34.33
N THR A 722 54.81 15.07 -34.26
CA THR A 722 55.12 16.15 -33.28
C THR A 722 55.49 17.35 -34.17
N HIS A 723 55.34 18.60 -33.71
CA HIS A 723 56.47 19.56 -33.73
C HIS A 723 56.14 20.85 -32.95
N LEU A 724 57.04 21.13 -31.98
CA LEU A 724 57.60 22.43 -31.56
C LEU A 724 56.65 23.49 -30.96
N SER A 725 57.00 24.25 -29.91
CA SER A 725 58.25 24.44 -29.19
C SER A 725 58.03 25.29 -27.93
N VAL A 726 58.72 24.89 -26.85
CA VAL A 726 59.50 25.69 -25.89
C VAL A 726 58.79 26.75 -25.01
N ALA A 727 59.08 26.59 -23.71
CA ALA A 727 58.71 27.41 -22.57
C ALA A 727 59.53 28.71 -22.43
N SER A 728 58.97 29.71 -21.75
CA SER A 728 59.65 30.44 -20.66
C SER A 728 58.67 31.39 -19.93
N ALA A 729 58.93 31.57 -18.65
CA ALA A 729 58.30 32.50 -17.72
C ALA A 729 58.46 33.98 -18.11
N ASP A 730 57.56 34.88 -17.67
CA ASP A 730 57.86 35.91 -16.65
C ASP A 730 56.64 36.74 -16.22
N SER A 731 56.83 37.48 -15.13
CA SER A 731 55.87 38.28 -14.36
C SER A 731 55.83 39.78 -14.77
N ARG A 732 54.72 40.47 -14.44
CA ARG A 732 54.54 41.94 -14.17
C ARG A 732 54.09 42.93 -15.29
N ARG A 733 53.08 43.72 -14.86
CA ARG A 733 52.84 45.19 -14.98
C ARG A 733 52.10 45.83 -16.18
N MET A 734 50.95 46.42 -15.80
CA MET A 734 50.43 47.80 -16.00
C MET A 734 50.09 48.40 -17.38
N GLY A 735 48.85 48.93 -17.43
CA GLY A 735 48.37 50.08 -18.23
C GLY A 735 47.78 49.70 -19.60
N ASN A 736 46.64 50.20 -20.07
CA ASN A 736 45.76 51.29 -19.64
C ASN A 736 44.38 51.13 -20.35
N ASP A 737 43.37 51.83 -19.80
CA ASP A 737 42.09 52.29 -20.39
C ASP A 737 41.13 51.24 -21.01
N GLY A 738 39.83 51.20 -20.77
CA GLY A 738 38.87 52.11 -20.15
C GLY A 738 37.48 51.75 -20.73
N GLY A 739 36.46 51.59 -19.89
CA GLY A 739 35.08 51.33 -20.34
C GLY A 739 34.13 50.93 -19.21
N GLY A 740 33.09 51.75 -18.95
CA GLY A 740 32.17 51.74 -17.79
C GLY A 740 31.40 50.43 -17.55
N GLY A 741 31.01 50.09 -16.32
CA GLY A 741 29.99 50.75 -15.48
C GLY A 741 28.64 50.06 -15.76
N VAL A 742 28.02 49.29 -14.85
CA VAL A 742 27.21 49.77 -13.70
C VAL A 742 27.17 48.71 -12.59
N GLY A 743 27.63 49.07 -11.40
CA GLY A 743 27.43 48.34 -10.15
C GLY A 743 27.84 49.25 -9.00
N GLY A 744 26.88 49.95 -8.39
CA GLY A 744 27.19 50.89 -7.30
C GLY A 744 26.04 51.84 -6.98
N ALA A 745 25.07 51.37 -6.20
CA ALA A 745 24.09 52.24 -5.56
C ALA A 745 23.66 51.57 -4.25
N PHE A 746 24.46 51.69 -3.18
CA PHE A 746 23.96 51.61 -1.79
C PHE A 746 25.07 51.87 -0.74
N GLN A 747 26.34 51.74 -1.11
CA GLN A 747 27.46 51.93 -0.18
C GLN A 747 27.64 53.38 0.34
N PRO A 748 27.60 54.45 -0.49
CA PRO A 748 27.82 55.81 0.03
C PRO A 748 26.64 56.37 0.85
N TYR A 749 25.44 55.77 0.75
CA TYR A 749 24.28 56.17 1.56
C TYR A 749 24.37 55.68 3.01
N LEU A 750 24.94 54.49 3.22
CA LEU A 750 25.14 53.91 4.55
C LEU A 750 26.20 54.69 5.35
N ASP A 751 27.24 55.18 4.68
CA ASP A 751 28.28 55.99 5.33
C ASP A 751 27.78 57.39 5.70
N SER A 752 26.90 58.00 4.88
CA SER A 752 26.24 59.27 5.20
C SER A 752 25.25 59.16 6.37
N LEU A 753 24.50 58.06 6.46
CA LEU A 753 23.58 57.78 7.58
C LEU A 753 24.34 57.55 8.90
N ARG A 754 25.53 56.92 8.82
CA ARG A 754 26.38 56.68 9.98
C ARG A 754 26.94 57.97 10.57
N GLN A 755 27.26 58.95 9.73
CA GLN A 755 27.73 60.27 10.15
C GLN A 755 26.62 61.14 10.75
N GLU A 756 25.39 61.11 10.23
CA GLU A 756 24.27 61.85 10.83
C GLU A 756 23.79 61.26 12.17
N LEU A 757 23.89 59.93 12.36
CA LEU A 757 23.47 59.26 13.60
C LEU A 757 24.44 59.49 14.78
N GLN A 758 25.66 59.97 14.53
CA GLN A 758 26.63 60.32 15.59
C GLN A 758 26.48 61.75 16.12
N GLN A 759 25.67 62.61 15.47
CA GLN A 759 25.46 64.00 15.87
C GLN A 759 24.19 64.25 16.70
N ARG A 760 23.41 63.21 17.03
CA ARG A 760 22.18 63.34 17.85
C ARG A 760 22.34 62.73 19.23
N ASP A 761 21.88 63.48 20.24
CA ASP A 761 22.01 63.19 21.67
C ASP A 761 21.81 61.70 22.02
N PRO A 762 22.76 61.06 22.73
CA PRO A 762 22.71 59.63 23.05
C PRO A 762 21.51 59.26 23.95
N THR A 763 20.93 60.23 24.65
CA THR A 763 19.71 60.07 25.44
C THR A 763 18.46 59.94 24.57
N LEU A 764 18.41 60.62 23.41
CA LEU A 764 17.26 60.57 22.52
C LEU A 764 17.27 59.28 21.66
N LEU A 765 18.46 58.82 21.27
CA LEU A 765 18.63 57.56 20.54
C LEU A 765 18.26 56.34 21.40
N SER A 766 18.66 56.34 22.68
CA SER A 766 18.33 55.26 23.62
C SER A 766 16.83 55.20 23.94
N VAL A 767 16.16 56.34 24.06
CA VAL A 767 14.69 56.39 24.22
C VAL A 767 13.96 55.88 22.98
N VAL A 768 14.43 56.23 21.77
CA VAL A 768 13.84 55.73 20.51
C VAL A 768 14.06 54.23 20.34
N VAL A 769 15.24 53.70 20.70
CA VAL A 769 15.53 52.26 20.66
C VAL A 769 14.71 51.51 21.72
N ALA A 770 14.55 52.06 22.92
CA ALA A 770 13.69 51.50 23.95
C ALA A 770 12.22 51.49 23.53
N LEU A 771 11.73 52.58 22.92
CA LEU A 771 10.38 52.64 22.37
C LEU A 771 10.19 51.64 21.23
N LEU A 772 11.17 51.49 20.34
CA LEU A 772 11.15 50.48 19.27
C LEU A 772 11.19 49.05 19.81
N ALA A 773 11.97 48.77 20.85
CA ALA A 773 12.01 47.47 21.51
C ALA A 773 10.68 47.15 22.22
N VAL A 774 10.06 48.14 22.87
CA VAL A 774 8.72 48.01 23.45
C VAL A 774 7.67 47.82 22.35
N LEU A 775 7.77 48.53 21.23
CA LEU A 775 6.84 48.39 20.11
C LEU A 775 7.01 47.03 19.42
N LEU A 776 8.25 46.55 19.25
CA LEU A 776 8.56 45.21 18.73
C LEU A 776 8.08 44.11 19.67
N THR A 777 8.26 44.26 20.99
CA THR A 777 7.74 43.30 21.97
C THR A 777 6.23 43.34 22.07
N LEU A 778 5.57 44.50 21.94
CA LEU A 778 4.12 44.61 21.83
C LEU A 778 3.58 44.04 20.52
N VAL A 779 4.30 44.21 19.40
CA VAL A 779 3.95 43.60 18.11
C VAL A 779 4.15 42.09 18.15
N LEU A 780 5.28 41.60 18.68
CA LEU A 780 5.53 40.17 18.93
C LEU A 780 4.50 39.60 19.89
N TRP A 781 4.15 40.31 20.96
CA TRP A 781 3.12 39.88 21.90
C TRP A 781 1.73 39.88 21.27
N LYS A 782 1.41 40.87 20.42
CA LYS A 782 0.17 40.88 19.62
C LYS A 782 0.17 39.79 18.56
N PHE A 783 1.31 39.41 17.99
CA PHE A 783 1.46 38.32 17.02
C PHE A 783 1.35 36.93 17.70
N ILE A 784 1.95 36.78 18.89
CA ILE A 784 1.86 35.58 19.73
C ILE A 784 0.45 35.43 20.31
N ARG A 785 -0.21 36.55 20.68
CA ARG A 785 -1.61 36.56 21.14
C ARG A 785 -2.60 36.42 19.96
N SER A 786 -2.24 36.87 18.76
CA SER A 786 -3.00 36.64 17.51
C SER A 786 -2.90 35.19 17.02
N ARG A 787 -1.83 34.45 17.37
CA ARG A 787 -1.74 32.99 17.13
C ARG A 787 -2.71 32.17 17.97
N ARG A 788 -3.40 32.76 18.97
CA ARG A 788 -4.50 32.11 19.70
C ARG A 788 -5.85 32.13 18.95
N SER A 789 -5.93 32.75 17.76
CA SER A 789 -7.17 32.94 16.99
C SER A 789 -7.15 32.28 15.59
N SER A 790 -6.53 31.11 15.40
CA SER A 790 -6.54 30.42 14.09
C SER A 790 -7.62 29.35 13.93
N GLN A 791 -8.33 28.95 15.00
CA GLN A 791 -9.37 27.91 14.91
C GLN A 791 -10.71 28.52 14.46
N ARG A 792 -11.10 28.23 13.22
CA ARG A 792 -12.38 28.65 12.61
C ARG A 792 -13.26 27.47 12.19
N ALA A 793 -12.83 26.22 12.41
CA ALA A 793 -13.52 25.04 11.92
C ALA A 793 -14.67 24.59 12.84
N VAL A 794 -15.79 24.21 12.23
CA VAL A 794 -16.93 23.56 12.88
C VAL A 794 -17.11 22.19 12.24
N LEU A 795 -17.04 21.13 13.03
CA LEU A 795 -17.12 19.75 12.54
C LEU A 795 -18.55 19.23 12.64
N LEU A 796 -19.10 18.71 11.54
CA LEU A 796 -20.35 17.96 11.53
C LEU A 796 -20.03 16.46 11.63
N VAL A 797 -20.45 15.83 12.72
CA VAL A 797 -20.07 14.45 13.08
C VAL A 797 -21.31 13.65 13.44
N GLY A 798 -21.35 12.34 13.18
CA GLY A 798 -22.52 11.50 13.47
C GLY A 798 -22.60 10.26 12.56
N LEU A 799 -23.49 9.32 12.87
CA LEU A 799 -23.66 8.07 12.11
C LEU A 799 -24.06 8.31 10.65
N CYS A 800 -23.94 7.28 9.80
CA CYS A 800 -24.56 7.27 8.46
C CYS A 800 -26.05 7.61 8.55
N ASP A 801 -26.58 8.23 7.49
CA ASP A 801 -27.98 8.63 7.38
C ASP A 801 -28.50 9.67 8.41
N SER A 802 -27.68 10.16 9.36
CA SER A 802 -28.14 11.21 10.30
C SER A 802 -28.42 12.59 9.67
N GLY A 803 -28.09 12.77 8.38
CA GLY A 803 -28.38 13.96 7.59
C GLY A 803 -27.31 15.06 7.66
N LYS A 804 -26.06 14.74 8.05
CA LYS A 804 -24.92 15.67 8.12
C LYS A 804 -24.68 16.43 6.81
N THR A 805 -24.58 15.71 5.70
CA THR A 805 -24.30 16.26 4.37
C THR A 805 -25.45 17.13 3.86
N LEU A 806 -26.69 16.72 4.13
CA LEU A 806 -27.86 17.53 3.81
C LEU A 806 -27.86 18.84 4.62
N LEU A 807 -27.55 18.77 5.92
CA LEU A 807 -27.40 19.93 6.80
C LEU A 807 -26.28 20.87 6.32
N PHE A 808 -25.14 20.32 5.90
CA PHE A 808 -24.00 21.05 5.31
C PHE A 808 -24.42 21.83 4.07
N VAL A 809 -25.08 21.18 3.11
CA VAL A 809 -25.55 21.81 1.87
C VAL A 809 -26.60 22.89 2.17
N ARG A 810 -27.52 22.63 3.10
CA ARG A 810 -28.59 23.57 3.47
C ARG A 810 -28.04 24.83 4.13
N LEU A 811 -27.05 24.71 5.02
CA LEU A 811 -26.37 25.85 5.65
C LEU A 811 -25.61 26.72 4.64
N LEU A 812 -25.06 26.12 3.58
CA LEU A 812 -24.26 26.87 2.60
C LEU A 812 -25.09 27.50 1.48
N THR A 813 -26.14 26.80 1.03
CA THR A 813 -26.88 27.16 -0.19
C THR A 813 -28.32 27.57 0.08
N GLY A 814 -28.87 27.25 1.26
CA GLY A 814 -30.29 27.37 1.55
C GLY A 814 -31.18 26.38 0.79
N LEU A 815 -30.64 25.57 -0.12
CA LEU A 815 -31.39 24.66 -1.00
C LEU A 815 -31.36 23.21 -0.51
N TYR A 816 -32.43 22.48 -0.80
CA TYR A 816 -32.52 21.04 -0.58
C TYR A 816 -31.80 20.32 -1.72
N ARG A 817 -31.07 19.23 -1.40
CA ARG A 817 -30.46 18.32 -2.38
C ARG A 817 -30.52 16.90 -1.84
N ASP A 818 -30.80 15.94 -2.70
CA ASP A 818 -30.64 14.53 -2.32
C ASP A 818 -29.15 14.22 -2.13
N THR A 819 -28.81 13.66 -0.96
CA THR A 819 -27.43 13.36 -0.56
C THR A 819 -27.21 11.86 -0.42
N GLN A 820 -26.06 11.37 -0.86
CA GLN A 820 -25.57 10.00 -0.61
C GLN A 820 -24.56 10.00 0.55
N THR A 821 -24.12 8.82 0.99
CA THR A 821 -23.12 8.69 2.06
C THR A 821 -21.77 9.29 1.65
N SER A 822 -21.30 10.31 2.38
CA SER A 822 -19.99 10.93 2.13
C SER A 822 -18.84 9.93 2.42
N ILE A 823 -17.94 9.75 1.45
CA ILE A 823 -16.71 8.93 1.54
C ILE A 823 -15.47 9.80 1.85
N THR A 824 -15.54 11.11 1.61
CA THR A 824 -14.47 12.09 1.89
C THR A 824 -15.02 13.31 2.65
N ASP A 825 -14.14 14.08 3.29
CA ASP A 825 -14.53 15.31 3.98
C ASP A 825 -14.91 16.43 3.00
N SER A 826 -15.99 17.17 3.31
CA SER A 826 -16.37 18.37 2.54
C SER A 826 -16.18 19.60 3.39
N SER A 827 -15.45 20.61 2.90
CA SER A 827 -15.19 21.85 3.63
C SER A 827 -15.60 23.09 2.85
N ALA A 828 -16.23 24.04 3.53
CA ALA A 828 -16.66 25.30 2.92
C ALA A 828 -16.71 26.45 3.94
N ALA A 829 -16.56 27.68 3.45
CA ALA A 829 -16.69 28.88 4.27
C ALA A 829 -18.17 29.24 4.46
N TYR A 830 -18.65 29.23 5.71
CA TYR A 830 -19.98 29.66 6.11
C TYR A 830 -19.95 31.10 6.60
N ARG A 831 -20.77 31.95 5.96
CA ARG A 831 -20.93 33.35 6.36
C ARG A 831 -22.02 33.44 7.41
N VAL A 832 -21.62 33.78 8.63
CA VAL A 832 -22.57 33.96 9.72
C VAL A 832 -23.37 35.24 9.51
N ASN A 833 -24.68 35.14 9.67
CA ASN A 833 -25.59 36.27 9.58
C ASN A 833 -25.53 37.14 10.85
N ASN A 834 -24.39 37.81 11.07
CA ASN A 834 -24.15 38.68 12.22
C ASN A 834 -23.54 40.02 11.77
N SER A 835 -23.78 41.08 12.54
CA SER A 835 -23.35 42.46 12.29
C SER A 835 -21.83 42.66 12.08
N ARG A 836 -21.01 41.64 12.38
CA ARG A 836 -19.53 41.66 12.32
C ARG A 836 -18.91 40.88 11.15
N GLY A 837 -19.68 40.19 10.31
CA GLY A 837 -19.19 39.53 9.09
C GLY A 837 -18.09 38.47 9.30
N THR A 838 -18.17 37.67 10.37
CA THR A 838 -17.21 36.61 10.66
C THR A 838 -17.50 35.32 9.87
N ASN A 839 -16.50 34.81 9.15
CA ASN A 839 -16.60 33.53 8.42
C ASN A 839 -16.17 32.35 9.30
N LEU A 840 -16.97 31.28 9.34
CA LEU A 840 -16.60 29.98 9.91
C LEU A 840 -16.26 29.00 8.77
N THR A 841 -15.50 27.94 9.04
CA THR A 841 -15.27 26.84 8.10
C THR A 841 -16.10 25.65 8.55
N LEU A 842 -17.18 25.31 7.83
CA LEU A 842 -17.92 24.07 8.07
C LEU A 842 -17.18 22.91 7.44
N ILE A 843 -17.07 21.78 8.16
CA ILE A 843 -16.47 20.54 7.67
C ILE A 843 -17.44 19.39 7.93
N ASP A 844 -17.95 18.77 6.87
CA ASP A 844 -18.75 17.53 6.92
C ASP A 844 -17.83 16.31 6.96
N LEU A 845 -17.97 15.46 7.99
CA LEU A 845 -17.17 14.24 8.13
C LEU A 845 -17.96 13.00 7.69
N PRO A 846 -17.31 12.03 7.00
CA PRO A 846 -17.90 10.73 6.69
C PRO A 846 -18.49 10.03 7.93
N GLY A 847 -19.72 9.55 7.81
CA GLY A 847 -20.43 8.85 8.88
C GLY A 847 -20.15 7.34 8.95
N HIS A 848 -19.47 6.78 7.95
CA HIS A 848 -19.23 5.34 7.84
C HIS A 848 -18.23 4.86 8.90
N GLU A 849 -18.45 3.66 9.43
CA GLU A 849 -17.70 3.14 10.58
C GLU A 849 -16.19 3.09 10.38
N SER A 850 -15.75 2.64 9.20
CA SER A 850 -14.32 2.54 8.86
C SER A 850 -13.60 3.88 8.71
N LEU A 851 -14.33 4.98 8.47
CA LEU A 851 -13.75 6.28 8.13
C LEU A 851 -13.90 7.32 9.26
N ARG A 852 -14.99 7.26 10.03
CA ARG A 852 -15.40 8.32 10.97
C ARG A 852 -14.32 8.73 11.98
N LEU A 853 -13.55 7.77 12.52
CA LEU A 853 -12.48 8.06 13.50
C LEU A 853 -11.22 8.65 12.86
N GLN A 854 -10.84 8.15 11.68
CA GLN A 854 -9.67 8.65 10.96
C GLN A 854 -9.82 10.14 10.61
N PHE A 855 -11.02 10.54 10.16
CA PHE A 855 -11.31 11.92 9.82
C PHE A 855 -11.49 12.81 11.05
N LEU A 856 -12.07 12.30 12.14
CA LEU A 856 -12.15 13.02 13.41
C LEU A 856 -10.75 13.37 13.95
N GLU A 857 -9.82 12.41 13.95
CA GLU A 857 -8.42 12.61 14.36
C GLU A 857 -7.73 13.71 13.55
N ARG A 858 -7.95 13.72 12.23
CA ARG A 858 -7.36 14.69 11.31
C ARG A 858 -7.80 16.13 11.60
N PHE A 859 -9.06 16.33 11.99
CA PHE A 859 -9.66 17.67 12.10
C PHE A 859 -9.88 18.16 13.54
N LYS A 860 -9.82 17.30 14.56
CA LYS A 860 -10.10 17.67 15.97
C LYS A 860 -9.20 18.78 16.50
N ALA A 861 -7.94 18.86 16.08
CA ALA A 861 -7.01 19.91 16.50
C ALA A 861 -7.36 21.32 15.96
N SER A 862 -8.14 21.39 14.88
CA SER A 862 -8.55 22.65 14.23
C SER A 862 -9.95 23.11 14.65
N ALA A 863 -10.67 22.27 15.40
CA ALA A 863 -12.07 22.48 15.75
C ALA A 863 -12.25 23.59 16.79
N ARG A 864 -13.06 24.60 16.44
CA ARG A 864 -13.64 25.58 17.36
C ARG A 864 -14.92 25.06 18.00
N ALA A 865 -15.69 24.26 17.25
CA ALA A 865 -16.93 23.66 17.68
C ALA A 865 -17.18 22.29 17.01
N VAL A 866 -17.94 21.44 17.68
CA VAL A 866 -18.39 20.12 17.19
C VAL A 866 -19.91 20.09 17.23
N VAL A 867 -20.53 19.75 16.10
CA VAL A 867 -21.97 19.50 15.96
C VAL A 867 -22.16 18.01 15.70
N PHE A 868 -22.67 17.30 16.69
CA PHE A 868 -22.97 15.89 16.61
C PHE A 868 -24.42 15.68 16.16
N VAL A 869 -24.61 15.19 14.94
CA VAL A 869 -25.91 15.05 14.28
C VAL A 869 -26.48 13.66 14.52
N VAL A 870 -27.67 13.60 15.13
CA VAL A 870 -28.40 12.38 15.47
C VAL A 870 -29.65 12.27 14.61
N ASP A 871 -29.92 11.08 14.07
CA ASP A 871 -31.20 10.77 13.44
C ASP A 871 -32.26 10.54 14.53
N SER A 872 -33.17 11.50 14.68
CA SER A 872 -34.20 11.43 15.73
C SER A 872 -35.26 10.37 15.45
N ALA A 873 -35.46 9.97 14.19
CA ALA A 873 -36.46 8.96 13.79
C ALA A 873 -35.94 7.54 13.95
N ALA A 874 -34.66 7.29 13.64
CA ALA A 874 -34.01 5.98 13.79
C ALA A 874 -33.41 5.75 15.19
N PHE A 875 -33.32 6.79 16.03
CA PHE A 875 -32.61 6.77 17.31
C PHE A 875 -32.90 5.57 18.22
N GLN A 876 -34.15 5.11 18.29
CA GLN A 876 -34.53 3.99 19.15
C GLN A 876 -33.82 2.67 18.78
N ARG A 877 -33.46 2.49 17.50
CA ARG A 877 -32.75 1.31 16.99
C ARG A 877 -31.23 1.46 17.08
N GLU A 878 -30.74 2.69 16.95
CA GLU A 878 -29.31 3.01 16.83
C GLU A 878 -28.68 3.55 18.13
N VAL A 879 -29.44 3.62 19.23
CA VAL A 879 -29.02 4.26 20.49
C VAL A 879 -27.64 3.79 20.98
N LYS A 880 -27.31 2.49 20.80
CA LYS A 880 -26.02 1.92 21.20
C LYS A 880 -24.87 2.46 20.35
N ASP A 881 -25.02 2.43 19.03
CA ASP A 881 -24.00 2.89 18.08
C ASP A 881 -23.79 4.41 18.18
N VAL A 882 -24.88 5.15 18.39
CA VAL A 882 -24.84 6.60 18.65
C VAL A 882 -24.09 6.88 19.96
N ALA A 883 -24.41 6.16 21.04
CA ALA A 883 -23.77 6.36 22.34
C ALA A 883 -22.29 5.99 22.34
N GLU A 884 -21.89 4.90 21.67
CA GLU A 884 -20.49 4.50 21.56
C GLU A 884 -19.66 5.53 20.79
N PHE A 885 -20.17 6.01 19.65
CA PHE A 885 -19.46 7.02 18.87
C PHE A 885 -19.43 8.37 19.60
N LEU A 886 -20.53 8.78 20.24
CA LEU A 886 -20.57 10.01 21.05
C LEU A 886 -19.59 9.95 22.23
N TYR A 887 -19.46 8.79 22.89
CA TYR A 887 -18.51 8.58 23.98
C TYR A 887 -17.08 8.92 23.52
N GLN A 888 -16.66 8.39 22.36
CA GLN A 888 -15.33 8.65 21.80
C GLN A 888 -15.14 10.14 21.48
N VAL A 889 -16.10 10.76 20.79
CA VAL A 889 -16.02 12.18 20.40
C VAL A 889 -15.95 13.11 21.63
N LEU A 890 -16.68 12.79 22.71
CA LEU A 890 -16.63 13.56 23.96
C LEU A 890 -15.28 13.42 24.68
N VAL A 891 -14.72 12.22 24.77
CA VAL A 891 -13.40 11.98 25.37
C VAL A 891 -12.30 12.74 24.62
N ASP A 892 -12.34 12.69 23.29
CA ASP A 892 -11.42 13.45 22.44
C ASP A 892 -11.58 14.96 22.64
N SER A 893 -12.81 15.45 22.69
CA SER A 893 -13.09 16.89 22.84
C SER A 893 -12.64 17.43 24.20
N MET A 894 -12.79 16.66 25.28
CA MET A 894 -12.29 17.02 26.62
C MET A 894 -10.75 17.04 26.69
N SER A 895 -10.08 16.22 25.87
CA SER A 895 -8.62 16.11 25.85
C SER A 895 -7.94 17.27 25.12
N LEU A 896 -8.70 18.12 24.42
CA LEU A 896 -8.19 19.30 23.72
C LEU A 896 -8.01 20.48 24.68
N LYS A 897 -6.82 21.10 24.67
CA LYS A 897 -6.46 22.27 25.51
C LYS A 897 -7.42 23.46 25.43
N ASN A 898 -8.19 23.58 24.34
CA ASN A 898 -9.08 24.71 24.08
C ASN A 898 -10.56 24.42 24.36
N ALA A 899 -10.94 23.16 24.66
CA ALA A 899 -12.31 22.68 24.90
C ALA A 899 -13.37 23.24 23.91
N PRO A 900 -13.55 22.62 22.72
CA PRO A 900 -14.48 23.14 21.71
C PRO A 900 -15.93 23.18 22.24
N SER A 901 -16.72 24.13 21.72
CA SER A 901 -18.16 24.17 22.02
C SER A 901 -18.86 22.97 21.39
N PHE A 902 -19.77 22.33 22.13
CA PHE A 902 -20.36 21.05 21.72
C PHE A 902 -21.89 21.16 21.61
N LEU A 903 -22.42 20.78 20.46
CA LEU A 903 -23.85 20.76 20.18
C LEU A 903 -24.27 19.37 19.71
N ILE A 904 -25.38 18.86 20.23
CA ILE A 904 -26.07 17.69 19.69
C ILE A 904 -27.28 18.18 18.90
N ALA A 905 -27.24 17.97 17.58
CA ALA A 905 -28.32 18.34 16.66
C ALA A 905 -29.23 17.12 16.41
N CYS A 906 -30.42 17.15 16.99
CA CYS A 906 -31.45 16.12 16.84
C CYS A 906 -32.21 16.38 15.53
N ASN A 907 -31.72 15.80 14.43
CA ASN A 907 -32.19 16.04 13.08
C ASN A 907 -33.37 15.12 12.70
N LYS A 908 -34.04 15.41 11.58
CA LYS A 908 -35.21 14.70 11.03
C LYS A 908 -36.49 14.83 11.87
N GLN A 909 -36.69 15.97 12.54
CA GLN A 909 -37.92 16.27 13.31
C GLN A 909 -39.18 16.42 12.44
N ASP A 910 -39.04 16.44 11.11
CA ASP A 910 -40.14 16.38 10.15
C ASP A 910 -40.82 15.00 10.09
N ILE A 911 -40.19 13.95 10.64
CA ILE A 911 -40.71 12.59 10.65
C ILE A 911 -41.54 12.36 11.93
N THR A 912 -42.75 11.80 11.79
CA THR A 912 -43.69 11.59 12.89
C THR A 912 -43.16 10.73 14.05
N MET A 913 -42.22 9.83 13.77
CA MET A 913 -41.60 8.95 14.76
C MET A 913 -40.36 9.56 15.44
N ALA A 914 -40.00 10.80 15.12
CA ALA A 914 -38.83 11.48 15.68
C ALA A 914 -38.92 11.65 17.20
N LYS A 915 -37.81 11.40 17.89
CA LYS A 915 -37.67 11.64 19.33
C LYS A 915 -37.28 13.08 19.60
N SER A 916 -37.83 13.68 20.66
CA SER A 916 -37.43 15.01 21.11
C SER A 916 -36.01 15.00 21.68
N ALA A 917 -35.35 16.15 21.64
CA ALA A 917 -34.03 16.36 22.22
C ALA A 917 -33.96 15.94 23.69
N LYS A 918 -35.02 16.20 24.47
CA LYS A 918 -35.11 15.81 25.88
C LYS A 918 -35.09 14.29 26.06
N LEU A 919 -35.80 13.55 25.21
CA LEU A 919 -35.83 12.08 25.28
C LEU A 919 -34.51 11.48 24.80
N ILE A 920 -33.91 12.03 23.74
CA ILE A 920 -32.60 11.63 23.24
C ILE A 920 -31.55 11.84 24.32
N GLN A 921 -31.56 13.00 24.99
CA GLN A 921 -30.66 13.29 26.11
C GLN A 921 -30.78 12.23 27.22
N GLN A 922 -31.99 11.93 27.69
CA GLN A 922 -32.22 10.95 28.76
C GLN A 922 -31.74 9.53 28.39
N GLN A 923 -31.98 9.10 27.15
CA GLN A 923 -31.55 7.78 26.69
C GLN A 923 -30.04 7.70 26.49
N LEU A 924 -29.40 8.76 25.96
CA LEU A 924 -27.94 8.84 25.87
C LEU A 924 -27.28 8.86 27.24
N GLU A 925 -27.83 9.59 28.21
CA GLU A 925 -27.30 9.61 29.58
C GLU A 925 -27.28 8.21 30.20
N LYS A 926 -28.36 7.43 29.99
CA LYS A 926 -28.45 6.03 30.42
C LYS A 926 -27.43 5.13 29.74
N GLU A 927 -27.32 5.17 28.41
CA GLU A 927 -26.39 4.30 27.67
C GLU A 927 -24.92 4.68 27.91
N LEU A 928 -24.60 5.97 28.00
CA LEU A 928 -23.25 6.42 28.37
C LEU A 928 -22.87 6.00 29.79
N ASN A 929 -23.83 5.97 30.72
CA ASN A 929 -23.60 5.42 32.06
C ASN A 929 -23.25 3.94 32.00
N THR A 930 -23.96 3.14 31.19
CA THR A 930 -23.65 1.73 30.95
C THR A 930 -22.25 1.56 30.36
N LEU A 931 -21.91 2.27 29.28
CA LEU A 931 -20.60 2.22 28.63
C LEU A 931 -19.46 2.60 29.58
N ARG A 932 -19.67 3.62 30.42
CA ARG A 932 -18.73 4.04 31.47
C ARG A 932 -18.46 2.93 32.48
N VAL A 933 -19.50 2.23 32.95
CA VAL A 933 -19.37 1.13 33.91
C VAL A 933 -18.66 -0.05 33.26
N THR A 934 -19.09 -0.47 32.07
CA THR A 934 -18.51 -1.61 31.34
C THR A 934 -17.02 -1.41 31.02
N ARG A 935 -16.63 -0.22 30.54
CA ARG A 935 -15.22 0.09 30.26
C ARG A 935 -14.37 0.23 31.53
N SER A 936 -14.96 0.60 32.67
CA SER A 936 -14.27 0.62 33.96
C SER A 936 -14.12 -0.74 34.64
N ALA A 937 -14.96 -1.72 34.26
CA ALA A 937 -14.93 -3.09 34.76
C ALA A 937 -14.09 -4.04 33.88
N ALA A 938 -13.73 -3.63 32.67
CA ALA A 938 -12.81 -4.38 31.82
C ALA A 938 -11.39 -4.38 32.44
N PRO A 939 -10.73 -5.56 32.59
CA PRO A 939 -9.36 -5.61 33.09
C PRO A 939 -8.46 -4.85 32.12
N SER A 940 -7.70 -3.87 32.62
CA SER A 940 -6.78 -3.06 31.84
C SER A 940 -5.61 -3.91 31.33
N THR A 941 -5.78 -4.59 30.20
CA THR A 941 -4.68 -5.14 29.41
C THR A 941 -4.29 -4.12 28.35
N LEU A 942 -3.21 -3.40 28.66
CA LEU A 942 -2.31 -2.68 27.74
C LEU A 942 -2.87 -1.42 27.06
N ASP A 943 -2.88 -0.32 27.81
CA ASP A 943 -2.61 1.01 27.27
C ASP A 943 -1.64 1.75 28.21
N SER A 944 -0.36 1.74 27.86
CA SER A 944 0.71 2.48 28.53
C SER A 944 0.85 3.87 27.91
N SER A 945 -0.15 4.72 28.14
CA SER A 945 0.02 6.17 28.06
C SER A 945 -0.21 6.76 29.45
N SER A 946 0.74 7.57 29.91
CA SER A 946 0.81 8.14 31.25
C SER A 946 -0.17 9.32 31.46
N ALA A 947 -1.41 9.13 31.04
CA ALA A 947 -2.55 9.94 31.47
C ALA A 947 -3.66 8.96 31.86
N ALA A 948 -4.15 9.05 33.11
CA ALA A 948 -5.33 8.29 33.51
C ALA A 948 -6.44 8.49 32.46
N PRO A 949 -7.09 7.42 31.97
CA PRO A 949 -8.12 7.56 30.94
C PRO A 949 -9.15 8.58 31.43
N ALA A 950 -9.38 9.63 30.64
CA ALA A 950 -10.31 10.70 30.98
C ALA A 950 -11.72 10.10 31.11
N GLN A 951 -12.13 9.83 32.35
CA GLN A 951 -13.40 9.18 32.64
C GLN A 951 -14.54 10.20 32.52
N LEU A 952 -15.55 9.89 31.72
CA LEU A 952 -16.75 10.72 31.57
C LEU A 952 -17.57 10.74 32.89
N GLY A 953 -17.90 11.94 33.37
CA GLY A 953 -18.74 12.16 34.56
C GLY A 953 -18.04 11.96 35.92
N LYS A 954 -18.81 12.06 37.01
CA LYS A 954 -18.28 11.91 38.37
C LYS A 954 -18.38 10.46 38.86
N LYS A 955 -17.31 9.95 39.48
CA LYS A 955 -17.27 8.59 40.05
C LYS A 955 -18.32 8.43 41.14
N GLY A 956 -19.15 7.38 41.05
CA GLY A 956 -20.20 7.06 42.03
C GLY A 956 -21.54 7.77 41.83
N LYS A 957 -21.72 8.58 40.78
CA LYS A 957 -23.03 9.15 40.39
C LYS A 957 -23.45 8.62 39.01
N GLU A 958 -24.75 8.66 38.72
CA GLU A 958 -25.25 8.45 37.36
C GLU A 958 -24.74 9.58 36.46
N PHE A 959 -24.47 9.24 35.20
CA PHE A 959 -23.92 10.19 34.24
C PHE A 959 -25.00 11.20 33.83
N GLU A 960 -24.65 12.49 33.89
CA GLU A 960 -25.42 13.59 33.31
C GLU A 960 -24.47 14.46 32.48
N PHE A 961 -24.95 15.02 31.36
CA PHE A 961 -24.13 15.92 30.54
C PHE A 961 -23.68 17.18 31.30
N SER A 962 -24.41 17.56 32.36
CA SER A 962 -24.09 18.64 33.29
C SER A 962 -22.75 18.46 34.01
N GLN A 963 -22.26 17.22 34.10
CA GLN A 963 -21.03 16.87 34.82
C GLN A 963 -19.77 17.06 33.98
N LEU A 964 -19.90 17.33 32.68
CA LEU A 964 -18.78 17.50 31.77
C LEU A 964 -18.14 18.88 31.91
N PRO A 965 -16.81 19.00 31.71
CA PRO A 965 -16.13 20.29 31.71
C PRO A 965 -16.48 21.15 30.48
N LEU A 966 -17.05 20.54 29.44
CA LEU A 966 -17.54 21.18 28.23
C LEU A 966 -19.07 21.29 28.26
N LYS A 967 -19.59 22.44 27.84
CA LYS A 967 -21.03 22.68 27.79
C LYS A 967 -21.62 21.99 26.56
N VAL A 968 -22.47 20.99 26.77
CA VAL A 968 -23.24 20.30 25.73
C VAL A 968 -24.62 20.91 25.64
N GLU A 969 -24.98 21.45 24.48
CA GLU A 969 -26.32 21.96 24.18
C GLU A 969 -27.05 20.99 23.23
N PHE A 970 -28.38 20.91 23.30
CA PHE A 970 -29.21 20.10 22.40
C PHE A 970 -30.15 21.01 21.61
N VAL A 971 -30.26 20.78 20.31
CA VAL A 971 -31.15 21.52 19.41
C VAL A 971 -31.92 20.54 18.54
N GLU A 972 -33.22 20.78 18.38
CA GLU A 972 -34.09 20.07 17.45
C GLU A 972 -34.02 20.77 16.09
N CYS A 973 -33.85 19.99 15.01
CA CYS A 973 -33.81 20.56 13.67
C CYS A 973 -34.38 19.61 12.61
N SER A 974 -34.75 20.17 11.47
CA SER A 974 -35.06 19.41 10.25
C SER A 974 -34.39 20.04 9.04
N ALA A 975 -33.37 19.35 8.52
CA ALA A 975 -32.70 19.77 7.30
C ALA A 975 -33.60 19.65 6.04
N LYS A 976 -34.60 18.76 6.08
CA LYS A 976 -35.56 18.54 4.99
C LYS A 976 -36.70 19.58 5.00
N GLY A 977 -37.22 19.94 6.17
CA GLY A 977 -38.41 20.78 6.32
C GLY A 977 -39.72 19.99 6.21
N GLY A 978 -40.86 20.65 6.48
CA GLY A 978 -42.19 20.03 6.47
C GLY A 978 -42.86 20.01 5.08
N ARG A 979 -43.32 18.81 4.64
CA ARG A 979 -44.08 18.50 3.41
C ARG A 979 -43.59 19.19 2.11
N GLY A 980 -42.57 18.58 1.50
CA GLY A 980 -42.19 18.81 0.08
C GLY A 980 -40.95 19.68 -0.12
N ASP A 981 -40.35 19.54 -1.31
CA ASP A 981 -39.01 20.03 -1.69
C ASP A 981 -38.85 21.57 -1.69
N THR A 982 -39.95 22.31 -1.48
CA THR A 982 -40.01 23.79 -1.47
C THR A 982 -40.14 24.40 -0.07
N SER A 983 -40.28 23.57 0.97
CA SER A 983 -40.41 24.05 2.36
C SER A 983 -39.08 24.58 2.91
N SER A 984 -39.13 25.60 3.77
CA SER A 984 -37.96 26.11 4.49
C SER A 984 -37.50 25.09 5.53
N ALA A 985 -36.21 24.77 5.57
CA ALA A 985 -35.64 23.92 6.63
C ALA A 985 -35.79 24.57 8.00
N ASP A 986 -36.06 23.75 9.02
CA ASP A 986 -36.11 24.18 10.41
C ASP A 986 -34.72 24.02 11.04
N ILE A 987 -33.84 24.98 10.75
CA ILE A 987 -32.43 24.99 11.21
C ILE A 987 -32.07 26.32 11.90
N GLN A 988 -33.06 27.16 12.22
CA GLN A 988 -32.82 28.52 12.74
C GLN A 988 -32.08 28.50 14.09
N ASP A 989 -32.39 27.53 14.95
CA ASP A 989 -31.73 27.44 16.26
C ASP A 989 -30.28 26.94 16.15
N LEU A 990 -29.99 26.11 15.15
CA LEU A 990 -28.62 25.76 14.79
C LEU A 990 -27.85 26.98 14.26
N GLU A 991 -28.47 27.80 13.40
CA GLU A 991 -27.85 29.02 12.88
C GLU A 991 -27.59 30.07 13.98
N LYS A 992 -28.54 30.26 14.90
CA LYS A 992 -28.35 31.12 16.09
C LYS A 992 -27.20 30.61 16.95
N TRP A 993 -27.08 29.30 17.13
CA TRP A 993 -25.97 28.70 17.87
C TRP A 993 -24.63 28.93 17.16
N LEU A 994 -24.56 28.69 15.84
CA LEU A 994 -23.35 28.99 15.03
C LEU A 994 -22.98 30.47 15.10
N ALA A 995 -23.96 31.37 15.13
CA ALA A 995 -23.73 32.81 15.25
C ALA A 995 -23.18 33.23 16.63
N LYS A 996 -23.49 32.48 17.69
CA LYS A 996 -22.90 32.65 19.02
C LYS A 996 -21.46 32.16 19.07
N ILE A 997 -21.11 31.15 18.26
CA ILE A 997 -19.76 30.58 18.19
C ILE A 997 -18.82 31.43 17.32
N ALA A 998 -19.30 32.07 16.25
CA ALA A 998 -18.50 32.91 15.35
C ALA A 998 -17.95 34.17 16.00
#